data_AF-A0A927T7G0-F1
#
_entry.id   AF-A0A927T7G0-F1
#
_cell.length_a   1.000
_cell.length_b   1.000
_cell.length_c   1.000
_cell.angle_alpha   90.00
_cell.angle_beta   90.00
_cell.angle_gamma   90.00
#
_symmetry.space_group_name_H-M   'P 1'
#
loop_
_entity.id
_entity.type
_entity.pdbx_description
1 polymer ?
#
loop_
_entity_poly.entity_id
_entity_poly.type
_entity_poly.pdbx_seq_one_letter_code
_entity_poly.pdbx_strand_id
1 'polypeptide(L)'
;MKKNGLFKRYIEAIRDHDRDFTERMFLIVTIITEIAVTIALIGDIYIGESPGEILTVLAVVIMVPACTLTGLYKNRLKPAIKLVVLCQVFGVVPSLFFFGGGLNGGGFLWIIFTFMYIGMLLTGRWRTVMLSILSALTLVCYLVSYYIGSPLWVHSFRETYVDSFISVLLVGLVCFAMSMAQSVLFKKENDRAIREAERAEELTRAQNRFFSSMSHEIRTPINSILGLNELILRDESASDDVVRDANGIQGAGKLLLALINDILDFSKIEAGSMDIVPVDYNVGDMLSEIVNMIWHKAHEKGLGFEVSVDPEVPTVLYGDEVRIKQLIINLLNNAVKYTQKGHIELRVESKDIDEKTAELTVSIADTGMGIKKEDIPFLFDAFKRVDEGKNRHIEGTGLGLSIVKQLIELMDGTITVNSVYGEGSTFTFVIKQTVTDHSKVGELNIHNQQTVKRSNYESSFLAPEVSILIVDDNEMNLEVEKRLLADTDMSIYTALSGQEALEMSLKTHFDAIFMDHLMPKMDGIECLDQLRNQAGGLNRTTPVIVLTANAGSENRDLYTRAGFDGYLVKPVSGEAMEEMLIRHISGEKIILRSVMIGDDEEIHTSERYTDKAPVIITSTSMCDLPDSVVRKLHIPILPFVIKTDEGVFKDGTHIDANELIRHISEGREAISSPPDEAAYTEFFADVLKRAHHVIHISLTTSMSKDYLLATEAAKSFDNVTVVNSECLSSSTGLLVLIAYKLAQQGIPVQDIISELEEIKYRLRCSFIIDTTEYMANRGLISQRLHKIAKALNLHPMLSIRNDKKAIGGIWLGRTKRAYRRYIRKALPPDLIPDSDIAFVTYAYLPGETLEWIAEEIRKTAYFEHVIFQQASAAISSNCGPGTFGILYFLKSNKMYNIASYIDDDRRTEEIEDAEEIEDTEEPEDIQDELQAELQEMIPDEFPADAARQADTGEPESGEKWYEKLDCIDADVAIKNSGSEEAFRSVLEIFYNSIPDKHEELENYYVSCDWKNYTVKIHALKSSARLVGALELGDMAEALEMAGKGDNIQYIRENHGAVMDHYLSYQEALSPAFGNKDAGGKEKSEKPVADADLMASIYEELHDAADDMDCEKVEMIMKEIGEYSIPDPDKEKFELIREAAKMLDYDKILEALE
;
A
#
# COMPACT_ATOMS: atom_id res chain seq x y z
N MET A 1 48.66 40.31 -19.57
CA MET A 1 48.21 41.02 -18.35
C MET A 1 47.66 40.04 -17.30
N LYS A 2 48.52 39.19 -16.71
CA LYS A 2 48.16 38.06 -15.82
C LYS A 2 48.62 38.30 -14.36
N LYS A 3 48.15 39.36 -13.69
CA LYS A 3 48.52 39.63 -12.28
C LYS A 3 47.37 39.92 -11.30
N ASN A 4 46.10 39.78 -11.70
CA ASN A 4 44.94 39.96 -10.80
C ASN A 4 44.25 38.64 -10.41
N GLY A 5 44.98 37.51 -10.37
CA GLY A 5 44.38 36.16 -10.49
C GLY A 5 44.14 35.35 -9.20
N LEU A 6 44.62 35.77 -8.03
CA LEU A 6 44.50 34.98 -6.78
C LEU A 6 43.55 35.62 -5.76
N PHE A 7 43.70 36.92 -5.50
CA PHE A 7 42.85 37.65 -4.57
C PHE A 7 41.39 37.71 -5.02
N LYS A 8 41.17 37.94 -6.32
CA LYS A 8 39.82 37.93 -6.91
C LYS A 8 39.15 36.56 -6.76
N ARG A 9 39.88 35.47 -6.98
CA ARG A 9 39.40 34.10 -6.78
C ARG A 9 39.08 33.79 -5.33
N TYR A 10 39.85 34.34 -4.39
CA TYR A 10 39.59 34.17 -2.95
C TYR A 10 38.29 34.85 -2.54
N ILE A 11 38.07 36.09 -2.99
CA ILE A 11 36.82 36.83 -2.75
C ILE A 11 35.63 36.19 -3.46
N GLU A 12 35.82 35.75 -4.71
CA GLU A 12 34.80 35.01 -5.47
C GLU A 12 34.42 33.72 -4.72
N ALA A 13 35.37 32.95 -4.19
CA ALA A 13 35.10 31.73 -3.43
C ALA A 13 34.36 31.97 -2.10
N ILE A 14 34.51 33.14 -1.47
CA ILE A 14 33.73 33.51 -0.28
C ILE A 14 32.28 33.86 -0.65
N ARG A 15 32.10 34.51 -1.81
CA ARG A 15 30.80 34.98 -2.31
C ARG A 15 30.02 33.91 -3.09
N ASP A 16 30.70 32.86 -3.52
CA ASP A 16 30.14 31.70 -4.20
C ASP A 16 29.26 30.92 -3.22
N HIS A 17 27.95 30.98 -3.46
CA HIS A 17 26.96 30.36 -2.58
C HIS A 17 26.78 28.87 -2.83
N ASP A 18 27.27 28.34 -3.95
CA ASP A 18 27.20 26.91 -4.27
C ASP A 18 28.30 26.12 -3.53
N ARG A 19 29.18 26.84 -2.82
CA ARG A 19 30.20 26.25 -1.94
C ARG A 19 29.66 26.00 -0.55
N ASP A 20 30.09 24.87 -0.01
CA ASP A 20 29.79 24.42 1.34
C ASP A 20 30.06 25.51 2.39
N PHE A 21 29.12 25.68 3.32
CA PHE A 21 29.16 26.73 4.36
C PHE A 21 30.48 26.69 5.14
N THR A 22 30.94 25.49 5.52
CA THR A 22 32.19 25.29 6.26
C THR A 22 33.42 25.73 5.45
N GLU A 23 33.41 25.58 4.12
CA GLU A 23 34.52 26.02 3.27
C GLU A 23 34.58 27.55 3.16
N ARG A 24 33.42 28.21 3.04
CA ARG A 24 33.32 29.68 3.01
C ARG A 24 33.69 30.28 4.38
N MET A 25 33.24 29.64 5.45
CA MET A 25 33.62 29.99 6.83
C MET A 25 35.13 29.94 7.01
N PHE A 26 35.76 28.85 6.57
CA PHE A 26 37.21 28.68 6.64
C PHE A 26 37.98 29.81 5.95
N LEU A 27 37.54 30.24 4.76
CA LEU A 27 38.19 31.33 4.02
C LEU A 27 38.10 32.67 4.77
N ILE A 28 36.95 32.99 5.36
CA ILE A 28 36.77 34.23 6.13
C ILE A 28 37.58 34.18 7.43
N VAL A 29 37.43 33.10 8.21
CA VAL A 29 38.13 32.89 9.48
C VAL A 29 39.64 32.93 9.26
N THR A 30 40.16 32.29 8.21
CA THR A 30 41.60 32.28 7.91
C THR A 30 42.14 33.68 7.69
N ILE A 31 41.43 34.57 6.99
CA ILE A 31 41.88 35.97 6.79
C ILE A 31 41.99 36.69 8.15
N ILE A 32 40.96 36.54 9.00
CA ILE A 32 40.93 37.18 10.32
C ILE A 32 42.10 36.70 11.18
N THR A 33 42.35 35.39 11.18
CA THR A 33 43.42 34.78 11.97
C THR A 33 44.81 35.15 11.45
N GLU A 34 45.01 35.21 10.13
CA GLU A 34 46.30 35.59 9.53
C GLU A 34 46.70 37.03 9.85
N ILE A 35 45.74 37.96 9.84
CA ILE A 35 45.98 39.35 10.23
C ILE A 35 46.46 39.39 11.69
N ALA A 36 45.81 38.65 12.57
CA ALA A 36 46.15 38.64 13.98
C ALA A 36 47.51 37.98 14.26
N VAL A 37 47.79 36.82 13.66
CA VAL A 37 49.08 36.13 13.81
C VAL A 37 50.23 36.98 13.26
N THR A 38 50.00 37.75 12.19
CA THR A 38 51.00 38.71 11.67
C THR A 38 51.27 39.86 12.65
N ILE A 39 50.22 40.35 13.33
CA ILE A 39 50.38 41.38 14.39
C ILE A 39 51.13 40.79 15.58
N ALA A 40 50.83 39.56 15.99
CA ALA A 40 51.55 38.84 17.04
C ALA A 40 53.05 38.73 16.71
N LEU A 41 53.40 38.29 15.49
CA LEU A 41 54.79 38.16 15.05
C LEU A 41 55.58 39.47 15.16
N ILE A 42 54.96 40.61 14.82
CA ILE A 42 55.60 41.93 14.95
C ILE A 42 55.81 42.27 16.43
N GLY A 43 54.85 41.92 17.29
CA GLY A 43 54.95 42.03 18.74
C GLY A 43 56.12 41.22 19.29
N ASP A 44 56.21 39.94 18.93
CA ASP A 44 57.23 39.00 19.40
C ASP A 44 58.65 39.47 19.03
N ILE A 45 58.83 39.98 17.80
CA ILE A 45 60.12 40.55 17.34
C ILE A 45 60.48 41.83 18.13
N TYR A 46 59.49 42.66 18.46
CA TYR A 46 59.72 43.91 19.18
C TYR A 46 60.03 43.69 20.67
N ILE A 47 59.36 42.72 21.30
CA ILE A 47 59.55 42.34 22.71
C ILE A 47 60.88 41.60 22.89
N GLY A 48 61.35 40.91 21.85
CA GLY A 48 62.56 40.09 21.90
C GLY A 48 62.29 38.70 22.45
N GLU A 49 61.15 38.12 22.06
CA GLU A 49 60.70 36.78 22.44
C GLU A 49 61.66 35.67 22.01
N SER A 50 61.40 34.45 22.50
CA SER A 50 62.28 33.33 22.22
C SER A 50 62.43 33.08 20.70
N PRO A 51 63.64 32.75 20.21
CA PRO A 51 63.85 32.47 18.79
C PRO A 51 62.99 31.30 18.26
N GLY A 52 62.61 30.36 19.14
CA GLY A 52 61.75 29.23 18.81
C GLY A 52 60.29 29.63 18.57
N GLU A 53 59.77 30.57 19.37
CA GLU A 53 58.43 31.11 19.21
C GLU A 53 58.31 31.95 17.94
N ILE A 54 59.23 32.90 17.72
CA ILE A 54 59.27 33.72 16.51
C ILE A 54 59.31 32.85 15.25
N LEU A 55 60.11 31.78 15.26
CA LEU A 55 60.17 30.83 14.14
C LEU A 55 58.86 30.06 13.95
N THR A 56 58.18 29.70 15.04
CA THR A 56 56.89 28.99 15.01
C THR A 56 55.80 29.88 14.43
N VAL A 57 55.65 31.11 14.92
CA VAL A 57 54.66 32.08 14.44
C VAL A 57 54.93 32.43 12.97
N LEU A 58 56.20 32.63 12.60
CA LEU A 58 56.60 32.85 11.20
C LEU A 58 56.23 31.64 10.30
N ALA A 59 56.39 30.42 10.80
CA ALA A 59 55.99 29.22 10.06
C ALA A 59 54.48 29.16 9.82
N VAL A 60 53.65 29.61 10.77
CA VAL A 60 52.19 29.69 10.63
C VAL A 60 51.80 30.68 9.53
N VAL A 61 52.34 31.90 9.57
CA VAL A 61 52.08 32.98 8.58
C VAL A 61 52.41 32.55 7.14
N ILE A 62 53.32 31.58 6.97
CA ILE A 62 53.67 31.04 5.65
C ILE A 62 52.82 29.81 5.30
N MET A 63 52.67 28.88 6.25
CA MET A 63 52.08 27.56 6.02
C MET A 63 50.56 27.62 5.78
N VAL A 64 49.83 28.43 6.57
CA VAL A 64 48.37 28.49 6.48
C VAL A 64 47.90 29.13 5.17
N PRO A 65 48.47 30.27 4.70
CA PRO A 65 48.16 30.80 3.36
C PRO A 65 48.56 29.83 2.24
N ALA A 66 49.69 29.13 2.36
CA ALA A 66 50.10 28.15 1.36
C ALA A 66 49.11 26.97 1.25
N CYS A 67 48.65 26.44 2.38
CA CYS A 67 47.66 25.35 2.42
C CYS A 67 46.29 25.80 1.88
N THR A 68 45.83 26.99 2.24
CA THR A 68 44.53 27.52 1.78
C THR A 68 44.53 27.83 0.28
N LEU A 69 45.59 28.46 -0.24
CA LEU A 69 45.73 28.73 -1.67
C LEU A 69 45.86 27.44 -2.50
N THR A 70 46.58 26.44 -1.99
CA THR A 70 46.69 25.13 -2.64
C THR A 70 45.35 24.39 -2.65
N GLY A 71 44.61 24.45 -1.53
CA GLY A 71 43.26 23.89 -1.41
C GLY A 71 42.27 24.52 -2.38
N LEU A 72 42.28 25.86 -2.50
CA LEU A 72 41.51 26.61 -3.48
C LEU A 72 41.88 26.24 -4.92
N TYR A 73 43.18 26.16 -5.23
CA TYR A 73 43.63 25.83 -6.59
C TYR A 73 43.22 24.41 -7.02
N LYS A 74 43.22 23.46 -6.08
CA LYS A 74 42.81 22.06 -6.33
C LYS A 74 41.31 21.82 -6.13
N ASN A 75 40.54 22.85 -5.77
CA ASN A 75 39.13 22.77 -5.38
C ASN A 75 38.85 21.68 -4.33
N ARG A 76 39.77 21.52 -3.37
CA ARG A 76 39.67 20.56 -2.26
C ARG A 76 40.05 21.26 -0.96
N LEU A 77 39.14 22.06 -0.42
CA LEU A 77 39.35 22.81 0.82
C LEU A 77 39.23 21.94 2.06
N LYS A 78 38.29 21.00 2.13
CA LYS A 78 38.13 20.07 3.26
C LYS A 78 39.43 19.38 3.73
N PRO A 79 40.27 18.78 2.86
CA PRO A 79 41.54 18.21 3.30
C PRO A 79 42.57 19.28 3.72
N ALA A 80 42.53 20.48 3.16
CA ALA A 80 43.40 21.58 3.58
C ALA A 80 43.04 22.07 4.99
N ILE A 81 41.75 22.17 5.32
CA ILE A 81 41.26 22.50 6.67
C ILE A 81 41.80 21.49 7.69
N LYS A 82 41.65 20.19 7.42
CA LYS A 82 42.14 19.12 8.30
C LYS A 82 43.66 19.19 8.49
N LEU A 83 44.41 19.47 7.43
CA LEU A 83 45.87 19.61 7.49
C LEU A 83 46.29 20.80 8.35
N VAL A 84 45.64 21.96 8.18
CA VAL A 84 45.91 23.15 8.99
C VAL A 84 45.62 22.88 10.46
N VAL A 85 44.48 22.28 10.79
CA VAL A 85 44.13 21.92 12.18
C VAL A 85 45.16 20.93 12.77
N LEU A 86 45.58 19.94 12.00
CA LEU A 86 46.58 18.96 12.46
C LEU A 86 47.93 19.63 12.77
N CYS A 87 48.40 20.53 11.91
CA CYS A 87 49.61 21.32 12.15
C CYS A 87 49.48 22.24 13.36
N GLN A 88 48.30 22.85 13.57
CA GLN A 88 48.03 23.70 14.72
C GLN A 88 48.09 22.90 16.04
N VAL A 89 47.39 21.76 16.09
CA VAL A 89 47.33 20.92 17.30
C VAL A 89 48.69 20.33 17.65
N PHE A 90 49.40 19.69 16.71
CA PHE A 90 50.63 18.95 17.04
C PHE A 90 51.92 19.77 16.95
N GLY A 91 51.91 20.86 16.19
CA GLY A 91 53.10 21.69 15.97
C GLY A 91 53.03 23.01 16.74
N VAL A 92 52.04 23.83 16.40
CA VAL A 92 51.97 25.22 16.86
C VAL A 92 51.69 25.29 18.37
N VAL A 93 50.65 24.60 18.85
CA VAL A 93 50.23 24.67 20.26
C VAL A 93 51.33 24.24 21.25
N PRO A 94 51.99 23.07 21.11
CA PRO A 94 53.09 22.71 22.00
C PRO A 94 54.27 23.66 21.91
N SER A 95 54.60 24.13 20.70
CA SER A 95 55.72 25.04 20.49
C SER A 95 55.49 26.40 21.18
N LEU A 96 54.32 27.01 20.98
CA LEU A 96 53.94 28.25 21.67
C LEU A 96 53.90 28.07 23.19
N PHE A 97 53.43 26.92 23.67
CA PHE A 97 53.39 26.66 25.12
C PHE A 97 54.81 26.55 25.73
N PHE A 98 55.74 25.82 25.10
CA PHE A 98 57.07 25.60 25.71
C PHE A 98 58.09 26.71 25.44
N PHE A 99 57.96 27.42 24.32
CA PHE A 99 58.85 28.52 23.95
C PHE A 99 58.31 29.90 24.40
N GLY A 100 56.99 30.05 24.52
CA GLY A 100 56.31 31.27 24.99
C GLY A 100 55.99 31.27 26.49
N GLY A 101 56.92 30.79 27.32
CA GLY A 101 56.85 30.97 28.78
C GLY A 101 55.87 30.06 29.54
N GLY A 102 55.17 29.14 28.87
CA GLY A 102 54.24 28.21 29.49
C GLY A 102 53.09 28.91 30.19
N LEU A 103 52.92 28.64 31.49
CA LEU A 103 51.91 29.30 32.34
C LEU A 103 52.25 30.76 32.66
N ASN A 104 53.50 31.17 32.47
CA ASN A 104 53.99 32.52 32.74
C ASN A 104 54.14 33.34 31.45
N GLY A 105 53.35 33.04 30.42
CA GLY A 105 53.29 33.76 29.15
C GLY A 105 51.88 33.71 28.54
N GLY A 106 51.71 34.25 27.34
CA GLY A 106 50.45 34.34 26.61
C GLY A 106 50.05 33.05 25.88
N GLY A 107 50.96 32.07 25.77
CA GLY A 107 50.77 30.83 25.02
C GLY A 107 49.52 30.02 25.39
N PHE A 108 49.07 30.06 26.64
CA PHE A 108 47.85 29.32 27.05
C PHE A 108 46.55 29.91 26.45
N LEU A 109 46.52 31.19 26.11
CA LEU A 109 45.35 31.84 25.49
C LEU A 109 45.17 31.38 24.04
N TRP A 110 46.28 31.08 23.36
CA TRP A 110 46.28 30.49 22.02
C TRP A 110 45.74 29.05 22.00
N ILE A 111 45.80 28.33 23.13
CA ILE A 111 45.13 27.03 23.29
C ILE A 111 43.61 27.21 23.26
N ILE A 112 43.08 28.20 23.99
CA ILE A 112 41.64 28.53 24.01
C ILE A 112 41.17 28.92 22.61
N PHE A 113 41.95 29.74 21.91
CA PHE A 113 41.70 30.05 20.50
C PHE A 113 41.62 28.79 19.63
N THR A 114 42.54 27.83 19.82
CA THR A 114 42.58 26.59 19.03
C THR A 114 41.36 25.70 19.29
N PHE A 115 40.84 25.66 20.52
CA PHE A 115 39.58 24.99 20.83
C PHE A 115 38.42 25.57 20.03
N MET A 116 38.29 26.90 20.03
CA MET A 116 37.22 27.60 19.31
C MET A 116 37.38 27.44 17.79
N TYR A 117 38.61 27.53 17.28
CA TYR A 117 38.93 27.36 15.86
C TYR A 117 38.53 25.97 15.35
N ILE A 118 38.80 24.90 16.12
CA ILE A 118 38.38 23.53 15.79
C ILE A 118 36.85 23.40 15.84
N GLY A 119 36.22 23.97 16.87
CA GLY A 119 34.78 23.92 17.06
C GLY A 119 33.98 24.52 15.90
N MET A 120 34.49 25.61 15.32
CA MET A 120 33.86 26.31 14.20
C MET A 120 34.11 25.68 12.82
N LEU A 121 35.28 25.04 12.61
CA LEU A 121 35.72 24.63 11.26
C LEU A 121 35.60 23.14 10.96
N LEU A 122 35.60 22.28 11.98
CA LEU A 122 35.41 20.84 11.78
C LEU A 122 33.98 20.44 12.14
N THR A 123 33.46 19.44 11.44
CA THR A 123 32.13 18.86 11.69
C THR A 123 32.23 17.35 11.91
N GLY A 124 31.20 16.78 12.57
CA GLY A 124 31.09 15.34 12.82
C GLY A 124 32.24 14.75 13.65
N ARG A 125 32.60 13.49 13.37
CA ARG A 125 33.59 12.70 14.13
C ARG A 125 34.97 13.36 14.22
N TRP A 126 35.41 14.05 13.16
CA TRP A 126 36.72 14.71 13.14
C TRP A 126 36.83 15.86 14.16
N ARG A 127 35.74 16.59 14.40
CA ARG A 127 35.68 17.64 15.43
C ARG A 127 35.92 17.05 16.81
N THR A 128 35.16 16.02 17.18
CA THR A 128 35.26 15.37 18.48
C THR A 128 36.64 14.78 18.71
N VAL A 129 37.18 14.06 17.72
CA VAL A 129 38.53 13.46 17.84
C VAL A 129 39.61 14.54 18.04
N MET A 130 39.59 15.62 17.26
CA MET A 130 40.60 16.68 17.38
C MET A 130 40.49 17.45 18.70
N LEU A 131 39.27 17.72 19.19
CA LEU A 131 39.07 18.34 20.50
C LEU A 131 39.58 17.45 21.64
N SER A 132 39.29 16.14 21.61
CA SER A 132 39.81 15.20 22.62
C SER A 132 41.34 15.13 22.60
N ILE A 133 41.94 15.11 21.42
CA ILE A 133 43.40 15.14 21.26
C ILE A 133 43.98 16.45 21.80
N LEU A 134 43.38 17.60 21.48
CA LEU A 134 43.84 18.90 21.98
C LEU A 134 43.74 18.97 23.51
N SER A 135 42.67 18.46 24.12
CA SER A 135 42.52 18.36 25.58
C SER A 135 43.60 17.48 26.20
N ALA A 136 43.84 16.29 25.63
CA ALA A 136 44.89 15.39 26.10
C ALA A 136 46.29 16.01 25.96
N LEU A 137 46.56 16.67 24.83
CA LEU A 137 47.83 17.34 24.58
C LEU A 137 48.04 18.52 25.52
N THR A 138 46.99 19.30 25.80
CA THR A 138 47.02 20.39 26.77
C THR A 138 47.35 19.85 28.16
N LEU A 139 46.69 18.77 28.60
CA LEU A 139 47.00 18.10 29.85
C LEU A 139 48.46 17.64 29.91
N VAL A 140 48.96 17.02 28.84
CA VAL A 140 50.38 16.61 28.74
C VAL A 140 51.32 17.80 28.85
N CYS A 141 51.04 18.92 28.17
CA CYS A 141 51.83 20.14 28.28
C CYS A 141 51.92 20.65 29.73
N TYR A 142 50.78 20.66 30.45
CA TYR A 142 50.72 21.05 31.86
C TYR A 142 51.50 20.08 32.76
N LEU A 143 51.34 18.78 32.58
CA LEU A 143 52.05 17.76 33.35
C LEU A 143 53.56 17.82 33.12
N VAL A 144 54.00 17.97 31.87
CA VAL A 144 55.42 18.15 31.52
C VAL A 144 55.96 19.41 32.17
N SER A 145 55.24 20.53 32.10
CA SER A 145 55.64 21.77 32.75
C SER A 145 55.78 21.63 34.27
N TYR A 146 54.85 20.91 34.93
CA TYR A 146 54.85 20.68 36.37
C TYR A 146 55.99 19.77 36.85
N TYR A 147 56.20 18.62 36.19
CA TYR A 147 57.15 17.60 36.66
C TYR A 147 58.60 17.82 36.20
N ILE A 148 58.82 18.41 35.02
CA ILE A 148 60.18 18.58 34.45
C ILE A 148 60.80 19.94 34.82
N GLY A 149 60.00 20.90 35.30
CA GLY A 149 60.49 22.03 36.08
C GLY A 149 61.32 23.07 35.33
N SER A 150 60.97 23.40 34.09
CA SER A 150 61.02 24.77 33.53
C SER A 150 60.55 24.75 32.06
N PRO A 151 59.81 25.76 31.58
CA PRO A 151 59.72 26.00 30.14
C PRO A 151 61.14 26.18 29.56
N LEU A 152 61.34 25.88 28.27
CA LEU A 152 62.65 25.99 27.62
C LEU A 152 63.19 27.43 27.66
N TRP A 153 62.28 28.40 27.81
CA TRP A 153 62.57 29.81 27.96
C TRP A 153 61.75 30.37 29.13
N VAL A 154 62.40 31.08 30.05
CA VAL A 154 61.77 31.64 31.25
C VAL A 154 61.66 33.15 31.08
N HIS A 155 60.44 33.64 30.89
CA HIS A 155 60.14 35.06 30.78
C HIS A 155 60.53 35.84 32.04
N SER A 156 61.07 37.04 31.83
CA SER A 156 61.15 38.07 32.87
C SER A 156 59.74 38.54 33.25
N PHE A 157 59.57 39.05 34.48
CA PHE A 157 58.30 39.59 34.96
C PHE A 157 57.71 40.64 34.00
N ARG A 158 58.55 41.46 33.36
CA ARG A 158 58.10 42.44 32.36
C ARG A 158 57.58 41.76 31.08
N GLU A 159 58.24 40.71 30.62
CA GLU A 159 57.91 40.00 29.38
C GLU A 159 56.59 39.24 29.56
N THR A 160 56.42 38.51 30.67
CA THR A 160 55.16 37.83 31.04
C THR A 160 53.94 38.75 31.01
N TYR A 161 54.05 39.96 31.60
CA TYR A 161 52.93 40.90 31.63
C TYR A 161 52.60 41.50 30.26
N VAL A 162 53.63 41.78 29.44
CA VAL A 162 53.44 42.38 28.13
C VAL A 162 52.86 41.34 27.15
N ASP A 163 53.41 40.13 27.13
CA ASP A 163 52.96 39.04 26.27
C ASP A 163 51.54 38.59 26.63
N SER A 164 51.25 38.35 27.92
CA SER A 164 49.88 38.00 28.35
C SER A 164 48.86 39.10 28.02
N PHE A 165 49.19 40.38 28.20
CA PHE A 165 48.30 41.50 27.86
C PHE A 165 48.00 41.55 26.35
N ILE A 166 49.03 41.42 25.51
CA ILE A 166 48.87 41.41 24.05
C ILE A 166 48.07 40.19 23.61
N SER A 167 48.36 39.01 24.17
CA SER A 167 47.67 37.77 23.86
C SER A 167 46.19 37.81 24.26
N VAL A 168 45.82 38.38 25.42
CA VAL A 168 44.40 38.56 25.80
C VAL A 168 43.67 39.47 24.81
N LEU A 169 44.26 40.62 24.47
CA LEU A 169 43.64 41.59 23.58
C LEU A 169 43.48 41.02 22.17
N LEU A 170 44.52 40.36 21.67
CA LEU A 170 44.54 39.82 20.32
C LEU A 170 43.63 38.59 20.18
N VAL A 171 43.74 37.60 21.07
CA VAL A 171 42.87 36.41 21.05
C VAL A 171 41.41 36.82 21.26
N GLY A 172 41.12 37.72 22.21
CA GLY A 172 39.76 38.22 22.44
C GLY A 172 39.15 38.88 21.20
N LEU A 173 39.91 39.76 20.53
CA LEU A 173 39.45 40.45 19.32
C LEU A 173 39.23 39.49 18.15
N VAL A 174 40.11 38.51 17.98
CA VAL A 174 39.98 37.48 16.94
C VAL A 174 38.78 36.58 17.19
N CYS A 175 38.61 36.09 18.42
CA CYS A 175 37.47 35.26 18.79
C CYS A 175 36.15 35.98 18.54
N PHE A 176 36.06 37.25 18.95
CA PHE A 176 34.90 38.09 18.69
C PHE A 176 34.64 38.28 17.18
N ALA A 177 35.67 38.63 16.41
CA ALA A 177 35.54 38.85 14.97
C ALA A 177 35.12 37.57 14.22
N MET A 178 35.66 36.42 14.62
CA MET A 178 35.28 35.11 14.07
C MET A 178 33.84 34.74 14.39
N SER A 179 33.42 34.88 15.65
CA SER A 179 32.04 34.62 16.07
C SER A 179 31.06 35.55 15.35
N MET A 180 31.38 36.84 15.23
CA MET A 180 30.56 37.81 14.52
C MET A 180 30.44 37.47 13.02
N ALA A 181 31.55 37.09 12.38
CA ALA A 181 31.55 36.67 10.98
C ALA A 181 30.68 35.41 10.77
N GLN A 182 30.72 34.46 11.70
CA GLN A 182 29.89 33.26 11.68
C GLN A 182 28.40 33.61 11.79
N SER A 183 28.00 34.42 12.77
CA SER A 183 26.61 34.82 12.97
C SER A 183 26.03 35.55 11.75
N VAL A 184 26.82 36.45 11.13
CA VAL A 184 26.39 37.18 9.93
C VAL A 184 26.22 36.24 8.73
N LEU A 185 27.13 35.28 8.54
CA LEU A 185 27.04 34.34 7.42
C LEU A 185 25.85 33.40 7.59
N PHE A 186 25.64 32.89 8.81
CA PHE A 186 24.52 32.01 9.16
C PHE A 186 23.17 32.70 8.91
N LYS A 187 22.99 33.93 9.40
CA LYS A 187 21.74 34.69 9.20
C LYS A 187 21.42 34.90 7.72
N LYS A 188 22.43 35.22 6.91
CA LYS A 188 22.25 35.42 5.45
C LYS A 188 21.84 34.15 4.71
N GLU A 189 22.33 32.98 5.13
CA GLU A 189 21.91 31.71 4.55
C GLU A 189 20.50 31.33 4.97
N ASN A 190 20.16 31.51 6.24
CA ASN A 190 18.81 31.22 6.73
C ASN A 190 17.75 32.09 6.03
N ASP A 191 17.97 33.41 5.94
CA ASP A 191 17.07 34.32 5.22
C ASP A 191 16.93 33.96 3.73
N ARG A 192 17.94 33.31 3.13
CA ARG A 192 17.88 32.86 1.74
C ARG A 192 17.06 31.58 1.62
N ALA A 193 17.27 30.62 2.52
CA ALA A 193 16.51 29.38 2.55
C ALA A 193 15.01 29.65 2.67
N ILE A 194 14.62 30.57 3.56
CA ILE A 194 13.21 30.98 3.73
C ILE A 194 12.65 31.59 2.43
N ARG A 195 13.37 32.53 1.79
CA ARG A 195 12.91 33.15 0.53
C ARG A 195 12.84 32.16 -0.64
N GLU A 196 13.69 31.15 -0.67
CA GLU A 196 13.61 30.10 -1.70
C GLU A 196 12.40 29.18 -1.47
N ALA A 197 12.07 28.87 -0.21
CA ALA A 197 10.87 28.13 0.16
C ALA A 197 9.57 28.90 -0.17
N GLU A 198 9.48 30.17 0.23
CA GLU A 198 8.30 31.02 -0.06
C GLU A 198 8.04 31.14 -1.57
N ARG A 199 9.08 31.33 -2.38
CA ARG A 199 8.94 31.40 -3.85
C ARG A 199 8.47 30.09 -4.46
N ALA A 200 8.92 28.95 -3.91
CA ALA A 200 8.47 27.65 -4.38
C ALA A 200 6.97 27.47 -4.09
N GLU A 201 6.52 27.83 -2.89
CA GLU A 201 5.11 27.76 -2.51
C GLU A 201 4.21 28.71 -3.34
N GLU A 202 4.68 29.95 -3.59
CA GLU A 202 3.98 30.91 -4.46
C GLU A 202 3.83 30.38 -5.89
N LEU A 203 4.87 29.76 -6.45
CA LEU A 203 4.84 29.15 -7.79
C LEU A 203 3.80 28.04 -7.86
N THR A 204 3.77 27.13 -6.88
CA THR A 204 2.79 26.04 -6.82
C THR A 204 1.36 26.58 -6.72
N ARG A 205 1.11 27.56 -5.86
CA ARG A 205 -0.22 28.19 -5.74
C ARG A 205 -0.66 28.89 -7.03
N ALA A 206 0.25 29.59 -7.70
CA ALA A 206 -0.04 30.26 -8.96
C ALA A 206 -0.38 29.25 -10.07
N GLN A 207 0.34 28.13 -10.13
CA GLN A 207 0.09 27.03 -11.06
C GLN A 207 -1.32 26.44 -10.87
N ASN A 208 -1.73 26.16 -9.62
CA ASN A 208 -3.07 25.62 -9.34
C ASN A 208 -4.20 26.57 -9.73
N ARG A 209 -4.05 27.86 -9.42
CA ARG A 209 -5.05 28.87 -9.82
C ARG A 209 -5.16 28.98 -11.33
N PHE A 210 -4.03 28.94 -12.04
CA PHE A 210 -4.00 28.98 -13.50
C PHE A 210 -4.77 27.81 -14.12
N PHE A 211 -4.53 26.58 -13.65
CA PHE A 211 -5.23 25.40 -14.16
C PHE A 211 -6.74 25.43 -13.86
N SER A 212 -7.13 25.82 -12.65
CA SER A 212 -8.55 25.96 -12.28
C SER A 212 -9.30 26.99 -13.14
N SER A 213 -8.71 28.18 -13.37
CA SER A 213 -9.33 29.18 -14.26
C SER A 213 -9.37 28.74 -15.71
N MET A 214 -8.29 28.11 -16.20
CA MET A 214 -8.18 27.67 -17.59
C MET A 214 -9.22 26.57 -17.91
N SER A 215 -9.54 25.69 -16.95
CA SER A 215 -10.62 24.72 -17.08
C SER A 215 -11.96 25.37 -17.45
N HIS A 216 -12.37 26.37 -16.66
CA HIS A 216 -13.65 27.04 -16.85
C HIS A 216 -13.66 27.85 -18.15
N GLU A 217 -12.56 28.54 -18.48
CA GLU A 217 -12.45 29.32 -19.71
C GLU A 217 -12.45 28.46 -20.98
N ILE A 218 -12.00 27.21 -20.92
CA ILE A 218 -12.04 26.30 -22.06
C ILE A 218 -13.35 25.50 -22.13
N ARG A 219 -13.94 25.12 -20.99
CA ARG A 219 -15.20 24.34 -20.95
C ARG A 219 -16.36 25.10 -21.58
N THR A 220 -16.51 26.39 -21.26
CA THR A 220 -17.62 27.22 -21.74
C THR A 220 -17.72 27.29 -23.27
N PRO A 221 -16.67 27.65 -24.04
CA PRO A 221 -16.76 27.69 -25.50
C PRO A 221 -16.94 26.30 -26.13
N ILE A 222 -16.37 25.23 -25.54
CA ILE A 222 -16.57 23.88 -26.06
C ILE A 222 -18.01 23.43 -25.88
N ASN A 223 -18.63 23.69 -24.73
CA ASN A 223 -20.03 23.36 -24.49
C ASN A 223 -20.96 24.11 -25.45
N SER A 224 -20.65 25.38 -25.77
CA SER A 224 -21.36 26.13 -26.81
C SER A 224 -21.21 25.50 -28.19
N ILE A 225 -20.01 25.06 -28.58
CA ILE A 225 -19.76 24.37 -29.86
C ILE A 225 -20.52 23.05 -29.92
N LEU A 226 -20.48 22.25 -28.85
CA LEU A 226 -21.21 20.99 -28.76
C LEU A 226 -22.72 21.19 -28.81
N GLY A 227 -23.23 22.22 -28.12
CA GLY A 227 -24.64 22.60 -28.17
C GLY A 227 -25.08 22.98 -29.58
N LEU A 228 -24.34 23.85 -30.28
CA LEU A 228 -24.61 24.21 -31.67
C LEU A 228 -24.53 22.99 -32.61
N ASN A 229 -23.58 22.10 -32.37
CA ASN A 229 -23.41 20.89 -33.16
C ASN A 229 -24.56 19.88 -32.94
N GLU A 230 -25.09 19.80 -31.73
CA GLU A 230 -26.29 19.02 -31.42
C GLU A 230 -27.50 19.54 -32.20
N LEU A 231 -27.63 20.87 -32.37
CA LEU A 231 -28.68 21.46 -33.19
C LEU A 231 -28.55 21.09 -34.68
N ILE A 232 -27.34 20.90 -35.17
CA ILE A 232 -27.08 20.44 -36.54
C ILE A 232 -27.46 18.97 -36.70
N LEU A 233 -27.16 18.13 -35.69
CA LEU A 233 -27.50 16.71 -35.69
C LEU A 233 -29.02 16.45 -35.63
N ARG A 234 -29.77 17.39 -35.06
CA ARG A 234 -31.23 17.33 -34.95
C ARG A 234 -31.98 17.94 -36.14
N ASP A 235 -31.31 18.65 -37.04
CA ASP A 235 -31.96 19.23 -38.21
C ASP A 235 -32.28 18.13 -39.24
N GLU A 236 -33.56 17.77 -39.37
CA GLU A 236 -34.04 16.77 -40.34
C GLU A 236 -33.73 17.13 -41.81
N SER A 237 -33.40 18.38 -42.10
CA SER A 237 -33.01 18.84 -43.44
C SER A 237 -31.50 18.78 -43.70
N ALA A 238 -30.69 18.40 -42.70
CA ALA A 238 -29.24 18.27 -42.83
C ALA A 238 -28.87 17.12 -43.77
N SER A 239 -27.84 17.33 -44.61
CA SER A 239 -27.34 16.27 -45.48
C SER A 239 -26.52 15.24 -44.70
N ASP A 240 -26.46 14.01 -45.20
CA ASP A 240 -25.66 12.93 -44.59
C ASP A 240 -24.19 13.31 -44.37
N ASP A 241 -23.62 14.15 -45.25
CA ASP A 241 -22.26 14.68 -45.09
C ASP A 241 -22.16 15.67 -43.92
N VAL A 242 -23.17 16.54 -43.75
CA VAL A 242 -23.24 17.48 -42.61
C VAL A 242 -23.41 16.73 -41.29
N VAL A 243 -24.25 15.69 -41.27
CA VAL A 243 -24.43 14.82 -40.10
C VAL A 243 -23.14 14.06 -39.76
N ARG A 244 -22.40 13.57 -40.76
CA ARG A 244 -21.09 12.93 -40.53
C ARG A 244 -20.08 13.92 -39.95
N ASP A 245 -19.99 15.11 -40.53
CA ASP A 245 -19.05 16.13 -40.07
C ASP A 245 -19.42 16.63 -38.66
N ALA A 246 -20.72 16.77 -38.37
CA ALA A 246 -21.22 17.11 -37.05
C ALA A 246 -20.92 16.01 -36.01
N ASN A 247 -21.09 14.73 -36.34
CA ASN A 247 -20.65 13.64 -35.45
C ASN A 247 -19.13 13.68 -35.21
N GLY A 248 -18.34 14.01 -36.23
CA GLY A 248 -16.90 14.23 -36.10
C GLY A 248 -16.56 15.38 -35.15
N ILE A 249 -17.27 16.51 -35.24
CA ILE A 249 -17.11 17.66 -34.34
C ILE A 249 -17.53 17.27 -32.91
N GLN A 250 -18.62 16.51 -32.75
CA GLN A 250 -19.08 16.03 -31.43
C GLN A 250 -18.02 15.15 -30.76
N GLY A 251 -17.44 14.21 -31.52
CA GLY A 251 -16.36 13.35 -31.04
C GLY A 251 -15.11 14.14 -30.65
N ALA A 252 -14.67 15.08 -31.49
CA ALA A 252 -13.50 15.91 -31.20
C ALA A 252 -13.70 16.83 -29.98
N GLY A 253 -14.90 17.39 -29.80
CA GLY A 253 -15.25 18.22 -28.64
C GLY A 253 -15.28 17.41 -27.33
N LYS A 254 -15.89 16.21 -27.35
CA LYS A 254 -15.88 15.28 -26.21
C LYS A 254 -14.46 14.84 -25.85
N LEU A 255 -13.63 14.51 -26.84
CA LEU A 255 -12.22 14.18 -26.63
C LEU A 255 -11.50 15.34 -25.95
N LEU A 256 -11.65 16.57 -26.45
CA LEU A 256 -10.99 17.74 -25.88
C LEU A 256 -11.37 17.99 -24.42
N LEU A 257 -12.66 17.83 -24.05
CA LEU A 257 -13.11 17.92 -22.66
C LEU A 257 -12.47 16.85 -21.77
N ALA A 258 -12.38 15.61 -22.26
CA ALA A 258 -11.72 14.53 -21.53
C ALA A 258 -10.23 14.83 -21.28
N LEU A 259 -9.50 15.30 -22.31
CA LEU A 259 -8.09 15.68 -22.19
C LEU A 259 -7.87 16.79 -21.16
N ILE A 260 -8.76 17.78 -21.12
CA ILE A 260 -8.68 18.88 -20.16
C ILE A 260 -8.94 18.38 -18.75
N ASN A 261 -9.97 17.56 -18.56
CA ASN A 261 -10.27 16.97 -17.26
C ASN A 261 -9.10 16.10 -16.76
N ASP A 262 -8.48 15.28 -17.61
CA ASP A 262 -7.30 14.48 -17.26
C ASP A 262 -6.12 15.35 -16.78
N ILE A 263 -5.85 16.46 -17.48
CA ILE A 263 -4.77 17.40 -17.10
C ILE A 263 -5.07 18.08 -15.77
N LEU A 264 -6.33 18.43 -15.51
CA LEU A 264 -6.74 19.07 -14.27
C LEU A 264 -6.69 18.11 -13.09
N ASP A 265 -7.18 16.90 -13.27
CA ASP A 265 -7.11 15.85 -12.25
C ASP A 265 -5.63 15.57 -11.91
N PHE A 266 -4.77 15.41 -12.92
CA PHE A 266 -3.32 15.26 -12.70
C PHE A 266 -2.72 16.44 -11.93
N SER A 267 -3.06 17.67 -12.31
CA SER A 267 -2.54 18.88 -11.64
C SER A 267 -3.03 19.01 -10.20
N LYS A 268 -4.29 18.67 -9.91
CA LYS A 268 -4.86 18.68 -8.55
C LYS A 268 -4.20 17.64 -7.67
N ILE A 269 -3.93 16.46 -8.22
CA ILE A 269 -3.28 15.38 -7.49
C ILE A 269 -1.81 15.72 -7.20
N GLU A 270 -1.06 16.24 -8.18
CA GLU A 270 0.35 16.66 -7.99
C GLU A 270 0.47 17.78 -6.95
N ALA A 271 -0.53 18.65 -6.87
CA ALA A 271 -0.62 19.71 -5.87
C ALA A 271 -1.08 19.25 -4.47
N GLY A 272 -1.49 18.00 -4.31
CA GLY A 272 -2.08 17.48 -3.07
C GLY A 272 -3.43 18.10 -2.72
N SER A 273 -4.13 18.70 -3.67
CA SER A 273 -5.43 19.36 -3.47
C SER A 273 -6.62 18.48 -3.90
N MET A 274 -6.41 17.16 -3.99
CA MET A 274 -7.41 16.20 -4.42
C MET A 274 -7.96 15.48 -3.20
N ASP A 275 -9.24 15.71 -2.91
CA ASP A 275 -9.94 15.05 -1.80
C ASP A 275 -10.74 13.85 -2.30
N ILE A 276 -10.64 12.72 -1.60
CA ILE A 276 -11.51 11.56 -1.78
C ILE A 276 -12.78 11.80 -0.96
N VAL A 277 -13.95 11.75 -1.59
CA VAL A 277 -15.23 12.03 -0.94
C VAL A 277 -16.02 10.72 -0.84
N PRO A 278 -15.93 10.00 0.29
CA PRO A 278 -16.59 8.71 0.44
C PRO A 278 -18.10 8.86 0.66
N VAL A 279 -18.89 8.08 -0.08
CA VAL A 279 -20.35 8.00 -0.01
C VAL A 279 -20.81 6.54 -0.11
N ASP A 280 -22.03 6.26 0.35
CA ASP A 280 -22.65 4.94 0.13
C ASP A 280 -22.98 4.77 -1.36
N TYR A 281 -22.53 3.67 -1.96
CA TYR A 281 -22.80 3.35 -3.36
C TYR A 281 -23.18 1.88 -3.56
N ASN A 282 -24.07 1.62 -4.51
CA ASN A 282 -24.48 0.28 -4.89
C ASN A 282 -23.51 -0.29 -5.93
N VAL A 283 -22.86 -1.42 -5.60
CA VAL A 283 -21.85 -2.03 -6.48
C VAL A 283 -22.49 -2.53 -7.79
N GLY A 284 -23.71 -3.07 -7.72
CA GLY A 284 -24.41 -3.60 -8.89
C GLY A 284 -24.82 -2.52 -9.89
N ASP A 285 -25.34 -1.39 -9.40
CA ASP A 285 -25.70 -0.25 -10.25
C ASP A 285 -24.45 0.34 -10.93
N MET A 286 -23.38 0.55 -10.16
CA MET A 286 -22.10 1.03 -10.66
C MET A 286 -21.54 0.13 -11.77
N LEU A 287 -21.50 -1.19 -11.54
CA LEU A 287 -20.98 -2.13 -12.53
C LEU A 287 -21.86 -2.20 -13.78
N SER A 288 -23.18 -2.15 -13.63
CA SER A 288 -24.12 -2.17 -14.75
C SER A 288 -23.90 -0.97 -15.70
N GLU A 289 -23.71 0.23 -15.15
CA GLU A 289 -23.38 1.43 -15.93
C GLU A 289 -22.06 1.28 -16.70
N ILE A 290 -21.01 0.78 -16.04
CA ILE A 290 -19.69 0.59 -16.65
C ILE A 290 -19.75 -0.45 -17.76
N VAL A 291 -20.38 -1.60 -17.50
CA VAL A 291 -20.47 -2.71 -18.44
C VAL A 291 -21.21 -2.29 -19.70
N ASN A 292 -22.35 -1.60 -19.58
CA ASN A 292 -23.10 -1.09 -20.73
C ASN A 292 -22.26 -0.12 -21.58
N MET A 293 -21.48 0.76 -20.94
CA MET A 293 -20.62 1.71 -21.65
C MET A 293 -19.50 1.02 -22.45
N ILE A 294 -18.89 -0.04 -21.90
CA ILE A 294 -17.75 -0.72 -22.51
C ILE A 294 -18.18 -1.78 -23.51
N TRP A 295 -19.31 -2.45 -23.29
CA TRP A 295 -19.87 -3.45 -24.20
C TRP A 295 -20.02 -2.91 -25.62
N HIS A 296 -20.62 -1.73 -25.78
CA HIS A 296 -20.78 -1.10 -27.09
C HIS A 296 -19.43 -0.86 -27.79
N LYS A 297 -18.44 -0.31 -27.06
CA LYS A 297 -17.11 -0.02 -27.61
C LYS A 297 -16.35 -1.29 -28.00
N ALA A 298 -16.48 -2.36 -27.22
CA ALA A 298 -15.89 -3.66 -27.51
C ALA A 298 -16.55 -4.28 -28.75
N HIS A 299 -17.88 -4.24 -28.85
CA HIS A 299 -18.65 -4.78 -29.96
C HIS A 299 -18.40 -4.04 -31.28
N GLU A 300 -18.29 -2.71 -31.27
CA GLU A 300 -17.91 -1.90 -32.46
C GLU A 300 -16.56 -2.33 -33.04
N LYS A 301 -15.65 -2.82 -32.20
CA LYS A 301 -14.35 -3.38 -32.62
C LYS A 301 -14.38 -4.89 -32.88
N GLY A 302 -15.50 -5.57 -32.61
CA GLY A 302 -15.63 -7.02 -32.72
C GLY A 302 -14.83 -7.79 -31.66
N LEU A 303 -14.67 -7.22 -30.46
CA LEU A 303 -14.05 -7.87 -29.30
C LEU A 303 -15.13 -8.55 -28.45
N GLY A 304 -14.82 -9.73 -27.90
CA GLY A 304 -15.63 -10.31 -26.81
C GLY A 304 -15.44 -9.51 -25.52
N PHE A 305 -16.49 -9.34 -24.73
CA PHE A 305 -16.39 -8.74 -23.40
C PHE A 305 -17.02 -9.71 -22.40
N GLU A 306 -16.26 -10.08 -21.38
CA GLU A 306 -16.67 -11.04 -20.35
C GLU A 306 -16.66 -10.36 -18.99
N VAL A 307 -17.68 -10.61 -18.18
CA VAL A 307 -17.84 -10.00 -16.86
C VAL A 307 -18.06 -11.12 -15.84
N SER A 308 -17.25 -11.14 -14.80
CA SER A 308 -17.32 -12.10 -13.70
C SER A 308 -17.34 -11.33 -12.38
N VAL A 309 -18.40 -11.50 -11.60
CA VAL A 309 -18.56 -10.84 -10.29
C VAL A 309 -18.75 -11.93 -9.26
N ASP A 310 -17.96 -11.87 -8.19
CA ASP A 310 -18.12 -12.74 -7.03
C ASP A 310 -19.48 -12.49 -6.35
N PRO A 311 -20.36 -13.51 -6.22
CA PRO A 311 -21.67 -13.35 -5.58
C PRO A 311 -21.60 -12.89 -4.13
N GLU A 312 -20.46 -13.09 -3.44
CA GLU A 312 -20.25 -12.71 -2.04
C GLU A 312 -19.95 -11.21 -1.86
N VAL A 313 -19.77 -10.45 -2.95
CA VAL A 313 -19.54 -9.00 -2.90
C VAL A 313 -20.71 -8.31 -2.18
N PRO A 314 -20.45 -7.41 -1.21
CA PRO A 314 -21.49 -6.64 -0.54
C PRO A 314 -22.21 -5.69 -1.50
N THR A 315 -23.52 -5.53 -1.32
CA THR A 315 -24.36 -4.71 -2.21
C THR A 315 -24.07 -3.23 -2.07
N VAL A 316 -23.83 -2.75 -0.84
CA VAL A 316 -23.55 -1.33 -0.57
C VAL A 316 -22.22 -1.19 0.15
N LEU A 317 -21.31 -0.46 -0.50
CA LEU A 317 -20.00 -0.09 0.02
C LEU A 317 -19.94 1.43 0.24
N TYR A 318 -19.08 1.89 1.14
CA TYR A 318 -18.84 3.29 1.44
C TYR A 318 -17.44 3.70 0.95
N GLY A 319 -17.43 4.57 -0.07
CA GLY A 319 -16.24 5.08 -0.74
C GLY A 319 -16.56 6.04 -1.89
N ASP A 320 -15.55 6.49 -2.62
CA ASP A 320 -15.74 7.46 -3.69
C ASP A 320 -16.11 6.76 -5.01
N GLU A 321 -17.40 6.52 -5.21
CA GLU A 321 -17.97 5.85 -6.39
C GLU A 321 -17.47 6.49 -7.71
N VAL A 322 -17.34 7.81 -7.76
CA VAL A 322 -16.93 8.53 -8.98
C VAL A 322 -15.48 8.18 -9.33
N ARG A 323 -14.59 8.13 -8.34
CA ARG A 323 -13.19 7.76 -8.55
C ARG A 323 -13.04 6.29 -8.86
N ILE A 324 -13.78 5.41 -8.19
CA ILE A 324 -13.78 3.97 -8.48
C ILE A 324 -14.25 3.72 -9.92
N LYS A 325 -15.36 4.34 -10.36
CA LYS A 325 -15.79 4.32 -11.77
C LYS A 325 -14.70 4.80 -12.71
N GLN A 326 -14.03 5.91 -12.38
CA GLN A 326 -12.94 6.48 -13.17
C GLN A 326 -11.77 5.48 -13.33
N LEU A 327 -11.39 4.77 -12.26
CA LEU A 327 -10.36 3.73 -12.29
C LEU A 327 -10.70 2.61 -13.28
N ILE A 328 -11.90 2.03 -13.12
CA ILE A 328 -12.36 0.88 -13.92
C ILE A 328 -12.50 1.29 -15.39
N ILE A 329 -13.13 2.44 -15.66
CA ILE A 329 -13.33 2.96 -17.03
C ILE A 329 -11.99 3.23 -17.71
N ASN A 330 -11.00 3.81 -17.02
CA ASN A 330 -9.69 4.09 -17.60
C ASN A 330 -8.95 2.81 -18.00
N LEU A 331 -8.99 1.78 -17.15
CA LEU A 331 -8.37 0.49 -17.42
C LEU A 331 -9.11 -0.28 -18.54
N LEU A 332 -10.44 -0.32 -18.53
CA LEU A 332 -11.24 -0.95 -19.60
C LEU A 332 -11.08 -0.24 -20.95
N ASN A 333 -11.05 1.09 -20.96
CA ASN A 333 -10.77 1.83 -22.19
C ASN A 333 -9.38 1.50 -22.75
N ASN A 334 -8.37 1.33 -21.89
CA ASN A 334 -7.05 0.87 -22.33
C ASN A 334 -7.11 -0.55 -22.91
N ALA A 335 -7.81 -1.48 -22.26
CA ALA A 335 -8.00 -2.84 -22.77
C ALA A 335 -8.65 -2.85 -24.18
N VAL A 336 -9.75 -2.11 -24.37
CA VAL A 336 -10.42 -1.94 -25.68
C VAL A 336 -9.50 -1.28 -26.71
N LYS A 337 -8.67 -0.35 -26.28
CA LYS A 337 -7.78 0.41 -27.16
C LYS A 337 -6.63 -0.43 -27.71
N TYR A 338 -5.99 -1.25 -26.87
CA TYR A 338 -4.79 -2.02 -27.21
C TYR A 338 -5.08 -3.47 -27.66
N THR A 339 -6.34 -3.90 -27.58
CA THR A 339 -6.79 -5.18 -28.14
C THR A 339 -7.40 -4.97 -29.53
N GLN A 340 -6.87 -5.68 -30.53
CA GLN A 340 -7.39 -5.63 -31.90
C GLN A 340 -8.39 -6.76 -32.20
N LYS A 341 -8.16 -7.95 -31.64
CA LYS A 341 -8.97 -9.15 -31.78
C LYS A 341 -8.86 -9.97 -30.50
N GLY A 342 -9.90 -10.71 -30.14
CA GLY A 342 -9.94 -11.54 -28.94
C GLY A 342 -11.02 -11.05 -27.98
N HIS A 343 -10.73 -11.05 -26.69
CA HIS A 343 -11.69 -10.65 -25.67
C HIS A 343 -11.04 -9.81 -24.55
N ILE A 344 -11.90 -9.19 -23.76
CA ILE A 344 -11.58 -8.42 -22.57
C ILE A 344 -12.41 -9.02 -21.43
N GLU A 345 -11.81 -9.18 -20.26
CA GLU A 345 -12.48 -9.71 -19.07
C GLU A 345 -12.44 -8.67 -17.94
N LEU A 346 -13.58 -8.41 -17.30
CA LEU A 346 -13.71 -7.67 -16.06
C LEU A 346 -14.07 -8.64 -14.94
N ARG A 347 -13.21 -8.74 -13.93
CA ARG A 347 -13.45 -9.54 -12.72
C ARG A 347 -13.51 -8.65 -11.48
N VAL A 348 -14.49 -8.87 -10.62
CA VAL A 348 -14.68 -8.15 -9.36
C VAL A 348 -14.87 -9.15 -8.22
N GLU A 349 -14.05 -9.02 -7.19
CA GLU A 349 -14.01 -9.89 -6.01
C GLU A 349 -13.99 -9.04 -4.73
N SER A 350 -14.51 -9.57 -3.64
CA SER A 350 -14.47 -8.92 -2.33
C SER A 350 -14.02 -9.90 -1.26
N LYS A 351 -13.18 -9.42 -0.34
CA LYS A 351 -12.77 -10.21 0.82
C LYS A 351 -12.98 -9.41 2.10
N ASP A 352 -13.80 -9.92 3.00
CA ASP A 352 -14.01 -9.29 4.31
C ASP A 352 -12.71 -9.32 5.13
N ILE A 353 -12.29 -8.15 5.61
CA ILE A 353 -11.14 -8.00 6.51
C ILE A 353 -11.62 -8.05 7.97
N ASP A 354 -12.68 -7.31 8.26
CA ASP A 354 -13.35 -7.28 9.57
C ASP A 354 -14.88 -7.09 9.39
N GLU A 355 -15.62 -6.95 10.49
CA GLU A 355 -17.09 -6.78 10.46
C GLU A 355 -17.56 -5.52 9.72
N LYS A 356 -16.69 -4.57 9.40
CA LYS A 356 -17.05 -3.28 8.79
C LYS A 356 -16.27 -2.95 7.53
N THR A 357 -15.23 -3.70 7.19
CA THR A 357 -14.34 -3.38 6.06
C THR A 357 -14.12 -4.60 5.19
N ALA A 358 -14.24 -4.37 3.90
CA ALA A 358 -13.98 -5.34 2.85
C ALA A 358 -12.91 -4.82 1.90
N GLU A 359 -12.09 -5.73 1.39
CA GLU A 359 -11.10 -5.49 0.36
C GLU A 359 -11.74 -5.77 -1.00
N LEU A 360 -11.98 -4.72 -1.78
CA LEU A 360 -12.51 -4.83 -3.14
C LEU A 360 -11.34 -4.99 -4.11
N THR A 361 -11.30 -6.13 -4.79
CA THR A 361 -10.31 -6.46 -5.82
C THR A 361 -10.96 -6.41 -7.19
N VAL A 362 -10.41 -5.60 -8.10
CA VAL A 362 -10.89 -5.49 -9.48
C VAL A 362 -9.75 -5.83 -10.44
N SER A 363 -9.98 -6.82 -11.29
CA SER A 363 -9.05 -7.28 -12.32
C SER A 363 -9.61 -7.05 -13.72
N ILE A 364 -8.81 -6.46 -14.59
CA ILE A 364 -9.16 -6.24 -16.01
C ILE A 364 -8.10 -6.92 -16.86
N ALA A 365 -8.50 -7.95 -17.60
CA ALA A 365 -7.62 -8.70 -18.50
C ALA A 365 -7.96 -8.43 -19.96
N ASP A 366 -6.93 -8.34 -20.80
CA ASP A 366 -7.03 -8.14 -22.24
C ASP A 366 -6.16 -9.15 -22.98
N THR A 367 -6.63 -9.68 -24.10
CA THR A 367 -5.82 -10.53 -25.00
C THR A 367 -5.12 -9.71 -26.09
N GLY A 368 -4.71 -8.50 -25.76
CA GLY A 368 -4.12 -7.54 -26.69
C GLY A 368 -2.64 -7.77 -26.94
N MET A 369 -1.94 -6.70 -27.30
CA MET A 369 -0.52 -6.78 -27.69
C MET A 369 0.44 -7.11 -26.53
N GLY A 370 -0.02 -7.03 -25.28
CA GLY A 370 0.82 -7.13 -24.09
C GLY A 370 1.88 -6.02 -23.98
N ILE A 371 2.55 -5.97 -22.84
CA ILE A 371 3.54 -4.95 -22.48
C ILE A 371 4.90 -5.63 -22.40
N LYS A 372 5.95 -4.98 -22.93
CA LYS A 372 7.31 -5.50 -22.80
C LYS A 372 7.79 -5.31 -21.37
N LYS A 373 8.52 -6.31 -20.87
CA LYS A 373 9.14 -6.32 -19.54
C LYS A 373 9.97 -5.08 -19.20
N GLU A 374 10.68 -4.53 -20.19
CA GLU A 374 11.51 -3.32 -20.02
C GLU A 374 10.70 -2.04 -19.82
N ASP A 375 9.43 -2.04 -20.22
CA ASP A 375 8.53 -0.89 -20.19
C ASP A 375 7.61 -0.90 -18.95
N ILE A 376 7.37 -2.05 -18.31
CA ILE A 376 6.50 -2.19 -17.12
C ILE A 376 6.87 -1.20 -15.99
N PRO A 377 8.15 -1.02 -15.60
CA PRO A 377 8.51 -0.11 -14.50
C PRO A 377 8.15 1.35 -14.76
N PHE A 378 7.92 1.71 -16.02
CA PHE A 378 7.70 3.07 -16.48
C PHE A 378 6.26 3.32 -16.94
N LEU A 379 5.39 2.33 -16.81
CA LEU A 379 4.02 2.36 -17.31
C LEU A 379 3.17 3.46 -16.66
N PHE A 380 3.48 3.76 -15.40
CA PHE A 380 2.79 4.77 -14.60
C PHE A 380 3.49 6.14 -14.59
N ASP A 381 4.54 6.33 -15.40
CA ASP A 381 5.19 7.64 -15.56
C ASP A 381 4.26 8.59 -16.35
N ALA A 382 4.06 9.80 -15.84
CA ALA A 382 3.24 10.80 -16.52
C ALA A 382 3.81 11.16 -17.91
N PHE A 383 2.92 11.32 -18.89
CA PHE A 383 3.21 11.66 -20.30
C PHE A 383 4.05 10.63 -21.07
N LYS A 384 4.39 9.49 -20.46
CA LYS A 384 5.18 8.46 -21.11
C LYS A 384 4.29 7.48 -21.86
N ARG A 385 4.66 7.17 -23.10
CA ARG A 385 3.94 6.22 -23.93
C ARG A 385 4.86 5.07 -24.32
N VAL A 386 4.39 3.85 -24.07
CA VAL A 386 5.11 2.62 -24.39
C VAL A 386 5.02 2.34 -25.91
N ASP A 387 6.16 1.99 -26.52
CA ASP A 387 6.27 1.62 -27.94
C ASP A 387 5.73 2.68 -28.95
N GLU A 388 6.16 3.95 -28.83
CA GLU A 388 5.73 5.08 -29.69
C GLU A 388 5.79 4.80 -31.21
N GLY A 389 6.72 3.94 -31.66
CA GLY A 389 6.86 3.58 -33.08
C GLY A 389 5.71 2.74 -33.63
N LYS A 390 5.25 1.71 -32.89
CA LYS A 390 4.13 0.83 -33.29
C LYS A 390 2.78 1.44 -32.91
N ASN A 391 2.73 2.17 -31.80
CA ASN A 391 1.50 2.75 -31.24
C ASN A 391 1.21 4.18 -31.71
N ARG A 392 1.89 4.63 -32.78
CA ARG A 392 1.79 5.99 -33.33
C ARG A 392 0.38 6.37 -33.81
N HIS A 393 -0.43 5.38 -34.14
CA HIS A 393 -1.80 5.54 -34.66
C HIS A 393 -2.87 5.44 -33.55
N ILE A 394 -2.46 5.15 -32.32
CA ILE A 394 -3.34 5.00 -31.16
C ILE A 394 -3.32 6.35 -30.41
N GLU A 395 -4.43 7.08 -30.34
CA GLU A 395 -4.49 8.44 -29.74
C GLU A 395 -4.55 8.41 -28.20
N GLY A 396 -3.90 9.33 -27.47
CA GLY A 396 -4.00 9.43 -26.00
C GLY A 396 -2.88 10.26 -25.33
N THR A 397 -3.19 10.83 -24.16
CA THR A 397 -2.32 11.75 -23.37
C THR A 397 -1.13 11.09 -22.70
N GLY A 398 -1.23 9.80 -22.38
CA GLY A 398 -0.29 9.13 -21.48
C GLY A 398 -0.47 9.51 -20.01
N LEU A 399 -1.63 10.08 -19.62
CA LEU A 399 -1.93 10.43 -18.23
C LEU A 399 -2.86 9.41 -17.53
N GLY A 400 -3.62 8.62 -18.30
CA GLY A 400 -4.65 7.73 -17.71
C GLY A 400 -4.11 6.76 -16.66
N LEU A 401 -2.99 6.08 -16.93
CA LEU A 401 -2.40 5.14 -15.96
C LEU A 401 -1.74 5.83 -14.77
N SER A 402 -1.10 7.00 -14.97
CA SER A 402 -0.55 7.77 -13.85
C SER A 402 -1.65 8.28 -12.91
N ILE A 403 -2.79 8.72 -13.47
CA ILE A 403 -3.96 9.12 -12.68
C ILE A 403 -4.53 7.91 -11.92
N VAL A 404 -4.66 6.75 -12.59
CA VAL A 404 -5.12 5.50 -11.94
C VAL A 404 -4.25 5.15 -10.73
N LYS A 405 -2.92 5.17 -10.89
CA LYS A 405 -2.00 4.86 -9.80
C LYS A 405 -2.16 5.84 -8.63
N GLN A 406 -2.17 7.13 -8.91
CA GLN A 406 -2.27 8.13 -7.84
C GLN A 406 -3.63 8.09 -7.12
N LEU A 407 -4.74 7.86 -7.83
CA LEU A 407 -6.05 7.71 -7.22
C LEU A 407 -6.11 6.47 -6.31
N ILE A 408 -5.52 5.35 -6.74
CA ILE A 408 -5.44 4.14 -5.91
C ILE A 408 -4.58 4.40 -4.66
N GLU A 409 -3.46 5.10 -4.80
CA GLU A 409 -2.60 5.50 -3.66
C GLU A 409 -3.33 6.44 -2.69
N LEU A 410 -4.15 7.37 -3.18
CA LEU A 410 -5.01 8.24 -2.34
C LEU A 410 -6.11 7.47 -1.62
N MET A 411 -6.49 6.29 -2.11
CA MET A 411 -7.50 5.41 -1.52
C MET A 411 -6.88 4.27 -0.68
N ASP A 412 -5.60 4.41 -0.30
CA ASP A 412 -4.83 3.39 0.45
C ASP A 412 -4.85 1.99 -0.21
N GLY A 413 -4.92 1.97 -1.54
CA GLY A 413 -4.95 0.77 -2.36
C GLY A 413 -3.62 0.41 -3.01
N THR A 414 -3.62 -0.69 -3.74
CA THR A 414 -2.47 -1.13 -4.55
C THR A 414 -2.89 -1.49 -5.97
N ILE A 415 -1.99 -1.32 -6.94
CA ILE A 415 -2.19 -1.77 -8.32
C ILE A 415 -1.01 -2.66 -8.75
N THR A 416 -1.33 -3.76 -9.42
CA THR A 416 -0.39 -4.73 -9.96
C THR A 416 -0.67 -4.95 -11.45
N VAL A 417 0.37 -5.28 -12.20
CA VAL A 417 0.30 -5.50 -13.64
C VAL A 417 1.02 -6.78 -14.00
N ASN A 418 0.28 -7.72 -14.58
CA ASN A 418 0.81 -8.97 -15.12
C ASN A 418 0.66 -8.95 -16.63
N SER A 419 1.74 -9.01 -17.40
CA SER A 419 1.63 -8.94 -18.87
C SER A 419 2.69 -9.77 -19.58
N VAL A 420 2.25 -10.43 -20.65
CA VAL A 420 3.13 -11.19 -21.56
C VAL A 420 3.02 -10.57 -22.95
N TYR A 421 4.15 -10.12 -23.49
CA TYR A 421 4.20 -9.46 -24.78
C TYR A 421 3.70 -10.38 -25.91
N GLY A 422 2.62 -9.98 -26.57
CA GLY A 422 1.95 -10.71 -27.63
C GLY A 422 0.77 -11.58 -27.20
N GLU A 423 0.57 -11.80 -25.90
CA GLU A 423 -0.55 -12.59 -25.38
C GLU A 423 -1.62 -11.74 -24.69
N GLY A 424 -1.21 -10.70 -23.95
CA GLY A 424 -2.16 -9.85 -23.24
C GLY A 424 -1.60 -9.19 -21.98
N SER A 425 -2.48 -8.48 -21.28
CA SER A 425 -2.17 -7.84 -20.00
C SER A 425 -3.32 -8.00 -19.02
N THR A 426 -3.01 -8.04 -17.74
CA THR A 426 -3.98 -8.04 -16.65
C THR A 426 -3.58 -6.99 -15.64
N PHE A 427 -4.44 -5.99 -15.47
CA PHE A 427 -4.31 -4.95 -14.44
C PHE A 427 -5.21 -5.32 -13.29
N THR A 428 -4.66 -5.40 -12.07
CA THR A 428 -5.44 -5.68 -10.86
C THR A 428 -5.21 -4.60 -9.85
N PHE A 429 -6.26 -3.97 -9.36
CA PHE A 429 -6.18 -3.05 -8.25
C PHE A 429 -7.02 -3.51 -7.07
N VAL A 430 -6.57 -3.14 -5.88
CA VAL A 430 -7.13 -3.53 -4.60
C VAL A 430 -7.33 -2.28 -3.77
N ILE A 431 -8.55 -2.04 -3.30
CA ILE A 431 -8.91 -0.89 -2.45
C ILE A 431 -9.71 -1.36 -1.24
N LYS A 432 -9.49 -0.75 -0.08
CA LYS A 432 -10.25 -1.02 1.14
C LYS A 432 -11.52 -0.17 1.14
N GLN A 433 -12.66 -0.79 1.41
CA GLN A 433 -13.97 -0.13 1.44
C GLN A 433 -14.69 -0.49 2.73
N THR A 434 -15.46 0.45 3.27
CA THR A 434 -16.31 0.16 4.43
C THR A 434 -17.61 -0.47 3.92
N VAL A 435 -18.09 -1.53 4.55
CA VAL A 435 -19.34 -2.19 4.19
C VAL A 435 -20.48 -1.54 4.95
N THR A 436 -21.47 -1.01 4.23
CA THR A 436 -22.68 -0.42 4.82
C THR A 436 -23.82 -1.43 4.84
N ASP A 437 -23.91 -2.27 3.81
CA ASP A 437 -24.86 -3.39 3.73
C ASP A 437 -24.16 -4.69 3.31
N HIS A 438 -24.17 -5.68 4.20
CA HIS A 438 -23.61 -7.02 3.97
C HIS A 438 -24.52 -7.93 3.16
N SER A 439 -25.68 -7.42 2.68
CA SER A 439 -26.48 -8.16 1.71
C SER A 439 -25.64 -8.47 0.48
N LYS A 440 -25.58 -9.74 0.11
CA LYS A 440 -24.79 -10.22 -1.02
C LYS A 440 -25.46 -9.80 -2.33
N VAL A 441 -24.67 -9.31 -3.28
CA VAL A 441 -25.16 -8.88 -4.59
C VAL A 441 -25.86 -10.03 -5.34
N GLY A 442 -25.39 -11.27 -5.16
CA GLY A 442 -25.98 -12.43 -5.83
C GLY A 442 -25.79 -12.40 -7.35
N GLU A 443 -26.80 -12.81 -8.12
CA GLU A 443 -26.73 -12.81 -9.59
C GLU A 443 -27.05 -11.42 -10.18
N LEU A 444 -26.02 -10.78 -10.73
CA LEU A 444 -26.16 -9.52 -11.47
C LEU A 444 -26.61 -9.82 -12.91
N ASN A 445 -27.89 -9.59 -13.20
CA ASN A 445 -28.44 -9.63 -14.55
C ASN A 445 -28.36 -8.25 -15.20
N ILE A 446 -27.27 -8.01 -15.94
CA ILE A 446 -27.05 -6.75 -16.64
C ILE A 446 -27.87 -6.76 -17.93
N HIS A 447 -29.01 -6.06 -17.92
CA HIS A 447 -29.88 -5.94 -19.09
C HIS A 447 -29.31 -4.90 -20.06
N ASN A 448 -29.13 -5.32 -21.31
CA ASN A 448 -28.66 -4.45 -22.38
C ASN A 448 -29.81 -3.56 -22.87
N GLN A 449 -30.05 -2.43 -22.20
CA GLN A 449 -30.95 -1.43 -22.77
C GLN A 449 -30.27 -0.76 -23.97
N GLN A 450 -30.92 -0.83 -25.12
CA GLN A 450 -30.67 -0.07 -26.36
C GLN A 450 -29.87 -0.78 -27.47
N THR A 451 -30.49 -1.79 -28.10
CA THR A 451 -30.30 -1.97 -29.55
C THR A 451 -31.18 -0.97 -30.31
N VAL A 452 -30.87 0.33 -30.24
CA VAL A 452 -31.49 1.33 -31.13
C VAL A 452 -30.84 1.18 -32.50
N LYS A 453 -31.49 0.40 -33.39
CA LYS A 453 -31.28 0.55 -34.83
C LYS A 453 -31.42 2.02 -35.18
N ARG A 454 -30.47 2.56 -35.96
CA ARG A 454 -30.56 3.86 -36.64
C ARG A 454 -31.99 4.15 -37.13
N SER A 455 -32.74 4.90 -36.35
CA SER A 455 -33.92 5.62 -36.79
C SER A 455 -33.86 6.96 -36.09
N ASN A 456 -34.20 8.01 -36.83
CA ASN A 456 -34.34 9.38 -36.37
C ASN A 456 -34.89 9.43 -34.94
N TYR A 457 -34.27 10.23 -34.07
CA TYR A 457 -34.79 10.51 -32.74
C TYR A 457 -36.24 10.96 -32.87
N GLU A 458 -37.18 10.22 -32.27
CA GLU A 458 -38.57 10.65 -32.09
C GLU A 458 -38.77 10.92 -30.60
N SER A 459 -39.48 12.00 -30.26
CA SER A 459 -39.83 12.35 -28.88
C SER A 459 -40.53 11.16 -28.18
N SER A 460 -40.12 10.87 -26.95
CA SER A 460 -40.67 9.74 -26.18
C SER A 460 -42.16 9.92 -25.82
N PHE A 461 -42.63 11.18 -25.84
CA PHE A 461 -44.03 11.54 -25.61
C PHE A 461 -44.44 12.83 -26.32
N LEU A 462 -45.76 13.04 -26.41
CA LEU A 462 -46.37 14.32 -26.77
C LEU A 462 -47.17 14.87 -25.58
N ALA A 463 -47.07 16.17 -25.31
CA ALA A 463 -47.81 16.84 -24.23
C ALA A 463 -48.28 18.26 -24.64
N PRO A 464 -49.24 18.38 -25.58
CA PRO A 464 -49.68 19.67 -26.11
C PRO A 464 -50.37 20.59 -25.08
N GLU A 465 -50.82 20.05 -23.94
CA GLU A 465 -51.48 20.80 -22.87
C GLU A 465 -50.52 21.22 -21.73
N VAL A 466 -49.22 20.92 -21.86
CA VAL A 466 -48.20 21.20 -20.85
C VAL A 466 -47.46 22.50 -21.14
N SER A 467 -47.28 23.33 -20.12
CA SER A 467 -46.46 24.55 -20.18
C SER A 467 -45.26 24.45 -19.24
N ILE A 468 -44.05 24.63 -19.76
CA ILE A 468 -42.82 24.60 -18.95
C ILE A 468 -42.07 25.93 -19.01
N LEU A 469 -41.35 26.25 -17.94
CA LEU A 469 -40.44 27.41 -17.89
C LEU A 469 -39.00 26.94 -17.78
N ILE A 470 -38.12 27.50 -18.59
CA ILE A 470 -36.67 27.24 -18.56
C ILE A 470 -35.97 28.54 -18.17
N VAL A 471 -35.12 28.50 -17.14
CA VAL A 471 -34.43 29.66 -16.58
C VAL A 471 -32.91 29.43 -16.61
N ASP A 472 -32.20 30.24 -17.39
CA ASP A 472 -30.75 30.18 -17.57
C ASP A 472 -30.24 31.58 -17.95
N ASP A 473 -29.08 32.00 -17.44
CA ASP A 473 -28.53 33.33 -17.68
C ASP A 473 -27.87 33.48 -19.06
N ASN A 474 -27.70 32.38 -19.78
CA ASN A 474 -27.11 32.29 -21.10
C ASN A 474 -28.17 32.01 -22.17
N GLU A 475 -28.38 32.99 -23.04
CA GLU A 475 -29.33 32.92 -24.18
C GLU A 475 -29.10 31.70 -25.08
N MET A 476 -27.85 31.22 -25.19
CA MET A 476 -27.53 30.03 -25.98
C MET A 476 -28.02 28.74 -25.33
N ASN A 477 -27.91 28.61 -24.00
CA ASN A 477 -28.39 27.43 -23.29
C ASN A 477 -29.92 27.36 -23.39
N LEU A 478 -30.62 28.48 -23.22
CA LEU A 478 -32.07 28.57 -23.40
C LEU A 478 -32.51 28.12 -24.79
N GLU A 479 -31.80 28.52 -25.85
CA GLU A 479 -32.12 28.12 -27.23
C GLU A 479 -31.87 26.63 -27.46
N VAL A 480 -30.80 26.07 -26.87
CA VAL A 480 -30.52 24.62 -26.94
C VAL A 480 -31.61 23.84 -26.20
N GLU A 481 -31.87 24.16 -24.94
CA GLU A 481 -32.85 23.46 -24.08
C GLU A 481 -34.26 23.54 -24.66
N LYS A 482 -34.65 24.68 -25.22
CA LYS A 482 -35.92 24.84 -25.93
C LYS A 482 -36.01 23.97 -27.17
N ARG A 483 -34.93 23.86 -27.96
CA ARG A 483 -34.89 22.97 -29.13
C ARG A 483 -34.83 21.50 -28.75
N LEU A 484 -34.22 21.16 -27.61
CA LEU A 484 -34.15 19.78 -27.12
C LEU A 484 -35.55 19.19 -26.90
N LEU A 485 -36.51 20.04 -26.52
CA LEU A 485 -37.90 19.68 -26.21
C LEU A 485 -38.90 20.08 -27.32
N ALA A 486 -38.45 20.58 -28.47
CA ALA A 486 -39.34 21.11 -29.51
C ALA A 486 -40.34 20.07 -30.06
N ASP A 487 -39.93 18.80 -30.13
CA ASP A 487 -40.72 17.72 -30.74
C ASP A 487 -41.78 17.11 -29.79
N THR A 488 -41.93 17.68 -28.60
CA THR A 488 -42.91 17.23 -27.58
C THR A 488 -44.26 17.96 -27.66
N ASP A 489 -44.40 18.94 -28.56
CA ASP A 489 -45.57 19.82 -28.74
C ASP A 489 -45.95 20.68 -27.50
N MET A 490 -45.07 20.77 -26.49
CA MET A 490 -45.30 21.57 -25.28
C MET A 490 -45.17 23.09 -25.51
N SER A 491 -45.80 23.89 -24.64
CA SER A 491 -45.58 25.34 -24.58
C SER A 491 -44.36 25.68 -23.73
N ILE A 492 -43.22 25.96 -24.38
CA ILE A 492 -41.95 26.26 -23.70
C ILE A 492 -41.74 27.77 -23.55
N TYR A 493 -41.59 28.22 -22.32
CA TYR A 493 -41.27 29.60 -21.94
C TYR A 493 -39.83 29.68 -21.43
N THR A 494 -39.16 30.80 -21.66
CA THR A 494 -37.74 30.99 -21.29
C THR A 494 -37.56 32.30 -20.52
N ALA A 495 -36.67 32.33 -19.53
CA ALA A 495 -36.30 33.51 -18.75
C ALA A 495 -34.78 33.61 -18.60
N LEU A 496 -34.21 34.80 -18.75
CA LEU A 496 -32.76 35.07 -18.68
C LEU A 496 -32.27 35.36 -17.25
N SER A 497 -33.16 35.34 -16.26
CA SER A 497 -32.81 35.58 -14.85
C SER A 497 -33.89 35.08 -13.91
N GLY A 498 -33.52 34.79 -12.65
CA GLY A 498 -34.48 34.46 -11.60
C GLY A 498 -35.56 35.54 -11.39
N GLN A 499 -35.21 36.83 -11.55
CA GLN A 499 -36.18 37.94 -11.46
C GLN A 499 -37.25 37.87 -12.56
N GLU A 500 -36.85 37.59 -13.79
CA GLU A 500 -37.77 37.43 -14.92
C GLU A 500 -38.65 36.19 -14.73
N ALA A 501 -38.08 35.09 -14.24
CA ALA A 501 -38.82 33.88 -13.89
C ALA A 501 -39.91 34.16 -12.84
N LEU A 502 -39.59 34.93 -11.79
CA LEU A 502 -40.55 35.35 -10.76
C LEU A 502 -41.66 36.26 -11.31
N GLU A 503 -41.38 37.11 -12.30
CA GLU A 503 -42.41 37.93 -12.94
C GLU A 503 -43.35 37.11 -13.82
N MET A 504 -42.82 36.07 -14.48
CA MET A 504 -43.60 35.15 -15.30
C MET A 504 -44.45 34.21 -14.43
N SER A 505 -43.93 33.75 -13.29
CA SER A 505 -44.63 32.85 -12.36
C SER A 505 -45.86 33.47 -11.68
N LEU A 506 -46.01 34.80 -11.71
CA LEU A 506 -47.20 35.53 -11.24
C LEU A 506 -48.34 35.54 -12.27
N LYS A 507 -48.00 35.46 -13.56
CA LYS A 507 -48.95 35.65 -14.67
C LYS A 507 -49.42 34.33 -15.27
N THR A 508 -48.56 33.32 -15.25
CA THR A 508 -48.79 32.03 -15.91
C THR A 508 -48.48 30.90 -14.92
N HIS A 509 -49.33 29.86 -14.90
CA HIS A 509 -49.04 28.60 -14.21
C HIS A 509 -48.26 27.68 -15.16
N PHE A 510 -47.15 27.11 -14.69
CA PHE A 510 -46.33 26.13 -15.37
C PHE A 510 -46.50 24.76 -14.70
N ASP A 511 -46.40 23.71 -15.50
CA ASP A 511 -46.44 22.32 -15.06
C ASP A 511 -45.08 21.81 -14.57
N ALA A 512 -43.97 22.41 -15.04
CA ALA A 512 -42.61 22.19 -14.55
C ALA A 512 -41.72 23.41 -14.82
N ILE A 513 -40.67 23.58 -14.02
CA ILE A 513 -39.66 24.63 -14.20
C ILE A 513 -38.27 23.98 -14.20
N PHE A 514 -37.47 24.21 -15.24
CA PHE A 514 -36.04 23.94 -15.26
C PHE A 514 -35.30 25.23 -14.89
N MET A 515 -34.38 25.16 -13.93
CA MET A 515 -33.73 26.35 -13.37
C MET A 515 -32.23 26.15 -13.16
N ASP A 516 -31.41 27.01 -13.74
CA ASP A 516 -29.98 27.02 -13.44
C ASP A 516 -29.73 27.37 -11.97
N HIS A 517 -28.81 26.66 -11.31
CA HIS A 517 -28.33 27.02 -10.00
C HIS A 517 -27.51 28.33 -10.05
N LEU A 518 -26.58 28.47 -10.98
CA LEU A 518 -25.59 29.56 -10.95
C LEU A 518 -26.01 30.71 -11.86
N MET A 519 -26.90 31.57 -11.36
CA MET A 519 -27.35 32.77 -12.07
C MET A 519 -26.85 34.07 -11.41
N PRO A 520 -26.53 35.13 -12.19
CA PRO A 520 -26.10 36.41 -11.65
C PRO A 520 -27.21 37.12 -10.85
N LYS A 521 -26.81 37.78 -9.76
CA LYS A 521 -27.64 38.58 -8.83
C LYS A 521 -28.60 37.77 -7.94
N MET A 522 -29.25 36.75 -8.48
CA MET A 522 -30.15 35.85 -7.76
C MET A 522 -29.89 34.44 -8.26
N ASP A 523 -29.39 33.58 -7.37
CA ASP A 523 -29.11 32.19 -7.71
C ASP A 523 -30.41 31.34 -7.76
N GLY A 524 -30.30 30.11 -8.26
CA GLY A 524 -31.46 29.22 -8.40
C GLY A 524 -32.10 28.82 -7.07
N ILE A 525 -31.32 28.72 -5.99
CA ILE A 525 -31.83 28.38 -4.65
C ILE A 525 -32.66 29.55 -4.11
N GLU A 526 -32.12 30.77 -4.20
CA GLU A 526 -32.80 32.00 -3.81
C GLU A 526 -34.06 32.22 -4.66
N CYS A 527 -33.98 31.96 -5.97
CA CYS A 527 -35.13 32.06 -6.86
C CYS A 527 -36.23 31.05 -6.50
N LEU A 528 -35.86 29.81 -6.16
CA LEU A 528 -36.82 28.79 -5.72
C LEU A 528 -37.51 29.19 -4.41
N ASP A 529 -36.76 29.65 -3.40
CA ASP A 529 -37.34 30.09 -2.13
C ASP A 529 -38.34 31.25 -2.34
N GLN A 530 -37.97 32.22 -3.17
CA GLN A 530 -38.86 33.33 -3.53
C GLN A 530 -40.10 32.85 -4.30
N LEU A 531 -39.95 31.87 -5.19
CA LEU A 531 -41.05 31.29 -5.97
C LEU A 531 -42.04 30.52 -5.08
N ARG A 532 -41.56 29.80 -4.05
CA ARG A 532 -42.39 29.13 -3.03
C ARG A 532 -43.08 30.12 -2.10
N ASN A 533 -42.42 31.23 -1.76
CA ASN A 533 -42.94 32.26 -0.85
C ASN A 533 -43.69 33.41 -1.55
N GLN A 534 -43.85 33.36 -2.87
CA GLN A 534 -44.47 34.42 -3.66
C GLN A 534 -45.95 34.63 -3.32
N ALA A 535 -46.30 35.83 -2.82
CA ALA A 535 -47.66 36.19 -2.45
C ALA A 535 -48.57 36.27 -3.69
N GLY A 536 -49.56 35.37 -3.78
CA GLY A 536 -50.43 35.25 -4.96
C GLY A 536 -49.78 34.54 -6.15
N GLY A 537 -48.61 33.91 -5.97
CA GLY A 537 -47.92 33.16 -7.02
C GLY A 537 -48.71 31.93 -7.47
N LEU A 538 -48.74 31.71 -8.78
CA LEU A 538 -49.44 30.57 -9.39
C LEU A 538 -48.61 29.27 -9.33
N ASN A 539 -47.30 29.35 -9.07
CA ASN A 539 -46.35 28.24 -9.21
C ASN A 539 -45.75 27.75 -7.89
N ARG A 540 -46.43 28.00 -6.76
CA ARG A 540 -45.88 27.69 -5.42
C ARG A 540 -45.69 26.20 -5.18
N THR A 541 -46.37 25.34 -5.95
CA THR A 541 -46.29 23.88 -5.88
C THR A 541 -45.80 23.26 -7.19
N THR A 542 -45.38 24.07 -8.17
CA THR A 542 -44.90 23.57 -9.45
C THR A 542 -43.55 22.87 -9.26
N PRO A 543 -43.35 21.66 -9.80
CA PRO A 543 -42.06 20.97 -9.76
C PRO A 543 -40.93 21.84 -10.34
N VAL A 544 -39.85 22.02 -9.58
CA VAL A 544 -38.65 22.75 -10.03
C VAL A 544 -37.45 21.80 -10.06
N ILE A 545 -36.86 21.66 -11.25
CA ILE A 545 -35.72 20.80 -11.52
C ILE A 545 -34.49 21.68 -11.72
N VAL A 546 -33.46 21.50 -10.89
CA VAL A 546 -32.23 22.29 -10.99
C VAL A 546 -31.35 21.80 -12.13
N LEU A 547 -30.80 22.72 -12.91
CA LEU A 547 -29.77 22.46 -13.89
C LEU A 547 -28.42 22.91 -13.33
N THR A 548 -27.42 22.03 -13.27
CA THR A 548 -26.14 22.34 -12.62
C THR A 548 -24.94 21.77 -13.39
N ALA A 549 -23.79 22.42 -13.30
CA ALA A 549 -22.53 21.90 -13.85
C ALA A 549 -21.80 20.93 -12.88
N ASN A 550 -22.34 20.69 -11.68
CA ASN A 550 -21.69 19.90 -10.63
C ASN A 550 -22.45 18.59 -10.36
N ALA A 551 -21.80 17.45 -10.62
CA ALA A 551 -22.41 16.12 -10.60
C ALA A 551 -22.23 15.35 -9.27
N GLY A 552 -21.61 15.95 -8.26
CA GLY A 552 -21.32 15.27 -6.98
C GLY A 552 -22.57 15.02 -6.12
N SER A 553 -22.59 13.87 -5.44
CA SER A 553 -23.63 13.40 -4.50
C SER A 553 -23.93 14.42 -3.38
N GLU A 554 -22.93 15.12 -2.86
CA GLU A 554 -23.12 16.19 -1.86
C GLU A 554 -24.03 17.33 -2.34
N ASN A 555 -24.05 17.61 -3.65
CA ASN A 555 -24.94 18.63 -4.21
C ASN A 555 -26.37 18.14 -4.33
N ARG A 556 -26.60 16.83 -4.50
CA ARG A 556 -27.95 16.26 -4.51
C ARG A 556 -28.65 16.52 -3.18
N ASP A 557 -27.95 16.27 -2.08
CA ASP A 557 -28.46 16.57 -0.73
C ASP A 557 -28.65 18.07 -0.49
N LEU A 558 -27.82 18.93 -1.08
CA LEU A 558 -28.01 20.37 -1.05
C LEU A 558 -29.31 20.78 -1.76
N TYR A 559 -29.53 20.32 -3.00
CA TYR A 559 -30.70 20.69 -3.80
C TYR A 559 -31.99 20.10 -3.22
N THR A 560 -31.95 18.87 -2.71
CA THR A 560 -33.09 18.26 -2.02
C THR A 560 -33.42 19.03 -0.73
N ARG A 561 -32.42 19.44 0.08
CA ARG A 561 -32.65 20.30 1.25
C ARG A 561 -33.18 21.68 0.89
N ALA A 562 -32.74 22.24 -0.24
CA ALA A 562 -33.23 23.52 -0.76
C ALA A 562 -34.68 23.43 -1.30
N GLY A 563 -35.22 22.23 -1.50
CA GLY A 563 -36.60 22.00 -1.93
C GLY A 563 -36.80 21.84 -3.43
N PHE A 564 -35.74 21.51 -4.19
CA PHE A 564 -35.86 21.12 -5.60
C PHE A 564 -36.44 19.71 -5.72
N ASP A 565 -37.26 19.51 -6.74
CA ASP A 565 -37.96 18.25 -7.01
C ASP A 565 -37.10 17.28 -7.84
N GLY A 566 -36.11 17.78 -8.57
CA GLY A 566 -35.14 16.99 -9.32
C GLY A 566 -33.88 17.76 -9.66
N TYR A 567 -32.89 17.09 -10.25
CA TYR A 567 -31.67 17.73 -10.75
C TYR A 567 -31.20 17.10 -12.07
N LEU A 568 -30.57 17.91 -12.91
CA LEU A 568 -29.92 17.50 -14.16
C LEU A 568 -28.54 18.15 -14.29
N VAL A 569 -27.59 17.38 -14.80
CA VAL A 569 -26.21 17.85 -15.03
C VAL A 569 -26.08 18.44 -16.43
N LYS A 570 -25.48 19.63 -16.54
CA LYS A 570 -25.16 20.29 -17.81
C LYS A 570 -23.86 19.72 -18.42
N PRO A 571 -23.78 19.50 -19.75
CA PRO A 571 -24.81 19.76 -20.76
C PRO A 571 -25.97 18.76 -20.69
N VAL A 572 -27.21 19.27 -20.72
CA VAL A 572 -28.41 18.43 -20.62
C VAL A 572 -28.70 17.74 -21.95
N SER A 573 -29.11 16.46 -21.89
CA SER A 573 -29.60 15.72 -23.05
C SER A 573 -31.12 15.83 -23.14
N GLY A 574 -31.67 15.75 -24.36
CA GLY A 574 -33.12 15.75 -24.56
C GLY A 574 -33.82 14.60 -23.83
N GLU A 575 -33.25 13.40 -23.88
CA GLU A 575 -33.77 12.21 -23.18
C GLU A 575 -33.86 12.43 -21.65
N ALA A 576 -32.83 13.00 -21.03
CA ALA A 576 -32.84 13.25 -19.59
C ALA A 576 -33.86 14.33 -19.19
N MET A 577 -34.06 15.36 -20.03
CA MET A 577 -35.11 16.35 -19.80
C MET A 577 -36.51 15.74 -19.97
N GLU A 578 -36.72 14.90 -21.01
CA GLU A 578 -37.97 14.18 -21.24
C GLU A 578 -38.31 13.24 -20.08
N GLU A 579 -37.35 12.49 -19.56
CA GLU A 579 -37.55 11.58 -18.44
C GLU A 579 -37.95 12.34 -17.16
N MET A 580 -37.30 13.47 -16.87
CA MET A 580 -37.66 14.31 -15.71
C MET A 580 -39.08 14.86 -15.83
N LEU A 581 -39.51 15.22 -17.05
CA LEU A 581 -40.86 15.67 -17.32
C LEU A 581 -41.87 14.53 -17.15
N ILE A 582 -41.58 13.33 -17.64
CA ILE A 582 -42.45 12.14 -17.46
C ILE A 582 -42.63 11.81 -15.98
N ARG A 583 -41.58 11.93 -15.17
CA ARG A 583 -41.64 11.64 -13.72
C ARG A 583 -42.46 12.66 -12.93
N HIS A 584 -42.45 13.93 -13.32
CA HIS A 584 -43.01 15.04 -12.51
C HIS A 584 -44.31 15.62 -13.04
N ILE A 585 -44.70 15.33 -14.29
CA ILE A 585 -45.96 15.75 -14.88
C ILE A 585 -46.99 14.63 -14.72
N SER A 586 -48.25 15.01 -14.49
CA SER A 586 -49.37 14.08 -14.38
C SER A 586 -49.53 13.22 -15.64
N GLY A 587 -49.56 11.90 -15.51
CA GLY A 587 -49.67 10.96 -16.64
C GLY A 587 -50.92 11.13 -17.53
N GLU A 588 -51.97 11.82 -17.08
CA GLU A 588 -53.15 12.14 -17.91
C GLU A 588 -52.86 13.17 -19.02
N LYS A 589 -51.78 13.96 -18.89
CA LYS A 589 -51.37 15.00 -19.85
C LYS A 589 -50.28 14.54 -20.83
N ILE A 590 -49.79 13.31 -20.67
CA ILE A 590 -48.67 12.75 -21.44
C ILE A 590 -49.21 11.65 -22.35
N ILE A 591 -48.97 11.78 -23.65
CA ILE A 591 -49.25 10.74 -24.64
C ILE A 591 -47.93 10.04 -24.94
N LEU A 592 -47.68 8.91 -24.29
CA LEU A 592 -46.49 8.09 -24.50
C LEU A 592 -46.51 7.47 -25.90
N ARG A 593 -45.42 7.62 -26.65
CA ARG A 593 -45.22 6.87 -27.91
C ARG A 593 -44.59 5.52 -27.56
N SER A 594 -45.31 4.43 -27.83
CA SER A 594 -44.82 3.08 -27.52
C SER A 594 -43.66 2.70 -28.45
N VAL A 595 -42.45 2.62 -27.89
CA VAL A 595 -41.33 1.94 -28.54
C VAL A 595 -41.53 0.43 -28.37
N MET A 596 -41.50 -0.32 -29.47
CA MET A 596 -41.57 -1.79 -29.43
C MET A 596 -40.22 -2.37 -28.98
N ILE A 597 -40.26 -3.15 -27.91
CA ILE A 597 -39.13 -3.91 -27.37
C ILE A 597 -38.95 -5.17 -28.22
N GLY A 598 -37.73 -5.42 -28.72
CA GLY A 598 -37.32 -6.67 -29.36
C GLY A 598 -36.39 -7.47 -28.44
N ASP A 599 -36.36 -8.79 -28.63
CA ASP A 599 -35.66 -9.77 -27.77
C ASP A 599 -34.15 -9.50 -27.57
N ASP A 600 -33.70 -9.57 -26.32
CA ASP A 600 -32.35 -9.23 -25.84
C ASP A 600 -31.44 -10.47 -25.63
N GLU A 601 -30.12 -10.27 -25.73
CA GLU A 601 -29.09 -11.21 -25.22
C GLU A 601 -28.79 -10.87 -23.75
N GLU A 602 -28.91 -11.85 -22.84
CA GLU A 602 -28.60 -11.72 -21.40
C GLU A 602 -27.11 -12.03 -21.13
N ILE A 603 -26.45 -11.20 -20.31
CA ILE A 603 -25.09 -11.45 -19.81
C ILE A 603 -25.20 -12.05 -18.39
N HIS A 604 -25.05 -13.37 -18.27
CA HIS A 604 -24.98 -14.05 -16.97
C HIS A 604 -23.57 -13.91 -16.36
N THR A 605 -23.48 -13.25 -15.19
CA THR A 605 -22.20 -12.88 -14.53
C THR A 605 -21.69 -13.93 -13.52
N SER A 606 -22.57 -14.79 -13.00
CA SER A 606 -22.30 -15.77 -11.93
C SER A 606 -21.80 -17.14 -12.43
N GLU A 607 -22.34 -17.66 -13.55
CA GLU A 607 -22.02 -19.01 -14.06
C GLU A 607 -20.54 -19.21 -14.48
N ARG A 608 -19.79 -18.12 -14.65
CA ARG A 608 -18.37 -18.15 -15.07
C ARG A 608 -17.38 -17.83 -13.94
N TYR A 609 -17.86 -17.58 -12.72
CA TYR A 609 -16.98 -17.34 -11.58
C TYR A 609 -16.24 -18.62 -11.18
N THR A 610 -14.91 -18.53 -11.08
CA THR A 610 -14.04 -19.61 -10.59
C THR A 610 -13.15 -19.05 -9.48
N ASP A 611 -13.24 -19.61 -8.28
CA ASP A 611 -12.40 -19.22 -7.14
C ASP A 611 -10.92 -19.40 -7.50
N LYS A 612 -10.15 -18.30 -7.42
CA LYS A 612 -8.70 -18.38 -7.51
C LYS A 612 -8.14 -18.83 -6.17
N ALA A 613 -7.21 -19.76 -6.20
CA ALA A 613 -6.49 -20.15 -4.99
C ALA A 613 -5.64 -18.96 -4.50
N PRO A 614 -5.63 -18.63 -3.19
CA PRO A 614 -4.84 -17.52 -2.66
C PRO A 614 -3.35 -17.64 -3.00
N VAL A 615 -2.79 -18.84 -2.85
CA VAL A 615 -1.39 -19.13 -3.19
C VAL A 615 -1.31 -20.53 -3.80
N ILE A 616 -0.70 -20.64 -4.99
CA ILE A 616 -0.33 -21.93 -5.58
C ILE A 616 1.19 -22.12 -5.47
N ILE A 617 1.59 -23.28 -4.96
CA ILE A 617 2.99 -23.70 -4.92
C ILE A 617 3.32 -24.45 -6.20
N THR A 618 4.39 -24.06 -6.86
CA THR A 618 4.90 -24.73 -8.06
C THR A 618 6.36 -25.11 -7.90
N SER A 619 6.81 -26.09 -8.67
CA SER A 619 8.23 -26.46 -8.73
C SER A 619 8.56 -27.08 -10.08
N THR A 620 9.75 -27.63 -10.21
CA THR A 620 10.21 -28.34 -11.40
C THR A 620 10.26 -29.84 -11.15
N SER A 621 10.40 -30.64 -12.21
CA SER A 621 10.51 -32.11 -12.07
C SER A 621 11.68 -32.56 -11.17
N MET A 622 12.65 -31.67 -10.91
CA MET A 622 13.79 -31.90 -10.01
C MET A 622 13.44 -31.95 -8.52
N CYS A 623 12.20 -31.66 -8.14
CA CYS A 623 11.75 -31.80 -6.76
C CYS A 623 11.60 -33.27 -6.33
N ASP A 624 11.61 -34.22 -7.29
CA ASP A 624 11.49 -35.67 -7.08
C ASP A 624 10.35 -36.05 -6.12
N LEU A 625 9.21 -35.35 -6.19
CA LEU A 625 8.00 -35.78 -5.52
C LEU A 625 7.41 -36.98 -6.28
N PRO A 626 6.82 -37.98 -5.58
CA PRO A 626 6.11 -39.06 -6.25
C PRO A 626 4.95 -38.52 -7.10
N ASP A 627 4.76 -39.08 -8.29
CA ASP A 627 3.67 -38.66 -9.20
C ASP A 627 2.28 -38.78 -8.56
N SER A 628 2.09 -39.78 -7.70
CA SER A 628 0.85 -39.94 -6.93
C SER A 628 0.56 -38.72 -6.03
N VAL A 629 1.59 -38.17 -5.39
CA VAL A 629 1.49 -36.98 -4.52
C VAL A 629 1.24 -35.73 -5.36
N VAL A 630 1.96 -35.57 -6.47
CA VAL A 630 1.78 -34.43 -7.39
C VAL A 630 0.35 -34.39 -7.95
N ARG A 631 -0.18 -35.54 -8.37
CA ARG A 631 -1.57 -35.65 -8.87
C ARG A 631 -2.60 -35.43 -7.76
N LYS A 632 -2.42 -36.06 -6.59
CA LYS A 632 -3.35 -35.92 -5.44
C LYS A 632 -3.47 -34.47 -4.97
N LEU A 633 -2.34 -33.77 -4.90
CA LEU A 633 -2.28 -32.38 -4.40
C LEU A 633 -2.42 -31.32 -5.51
N HIS A 634 -2.54 -31.74 -6.77
CA HIS A 634 -2.64 -30.87 -7.95
C HIS A 634 -1.52 -29.81 -8.02
N ILE A 635 -0.29 -30.18 -7.61
CA ILE A 635 0.85 -29.27 -7.60
C ILE A 635 1.37 -29.10 -9.05
N PRO A 636 1.38 -27.89 -9.62
CA PRO A 636 1.88 -27.69 -10.97
C PRO A 636 3.41 -27.86 -11.02
N ILE A 637 3.87 -28.78 -11.86
CA ILE A 637 5.29 -29.11 -12.05
C ILE A 637 5.73 -28.80 -13.48
N LEU A 638 6.78 -27.99 -13.62
CA LEU A 638 7.40 -27.70 -14.92
C LEU A 638 8.51 -28.73 -15.21
N PRO A 639 8.40 -29.56 -16.27
CA PRO A 639 9.37 -30.61 -16.52
C PRO A 639 10.70 -30.07 -17.06
N PHE A 640 11.81 -30.63 -16.60
CA PHE A 640 13.13 -30.36 -17.16
C PHE A 640 13.28 -30.93 -18.57
N VAL A 641 14.19 -30.35 -19.34
CA VAL A 641 14.45 -30.75 -20.72
C VAL A 641 15.63 -31.73 -20.76
N ILE A 642 15.44 -32.88 -21.40
CA ILE A 642 16.46 -33.91 -21.61
C ILE A 642 16.76 -34.00 -23.10
N LYS A 643 17.98 -33.63 -23.48
CA LYS A 643 18.47 -33.69 -24.86
C LYS A 643 19.28 -34.95 -25.04
N THR A 644 18.83 -35.84 -25.92
CA THR A 644 19.58 -37.02 -26.34
C THR A 644 20.02 -36.85 -27.80
N ASP A 645 20.79 -37.80 -28.31
CA ASP A 645 21.08 -37.94 -29.75
C ASP A 645 19.83 -38.20 -30.60
N GLU A 646 18.73 -38.68 -30.00
CA GLU A 646 17.46 -38.99 -30.69
C GLU A 646 16.46 -37.81 -30.67
N GLY A 647 16.64 -36.82 -29.80
CA GLY A 647 15.75 -35.67 -29.73
C GLY A 647 15.73 -34.94 -28.40
N VAL A 648 14.66 -34.18 -28.18
CA VAL A 648 14.44 -33.39 -26.97
C VAL A 648 13.19 -33.89 -26.27
N PHE A 649 13.36 -34.39 -25.04
CA PHE A 649 12.33 -35.01 -24.22
C PHE A 649 12.08 -34.18 -22.96
N LYS A 650 10.90 -34.30 -22.37
CA LYS A 650 10.53 -33.67 -21.11
C LYS A 650 10.55 -34.71 -19.99
N ASP A 651 11.26 -34.42 -18.90
CA ASP A 651 11.43 -35.29 -17.74
C ASP A 651 10.07 -35.60 -17.07
N GLY A 652 9.82 -36.87 -16.74
CA GLY A 652 8.56 -37.33 -16.11
C GLY A 652 7.32 -37.29 -17.01
N THR A 653 7.45 -36.82 -18.25
CA THR A 653 6.32 -36.74 -19.20
C THR A 653 6.60 -37.51 -20.50
N HIS A 654 7.79 -37.35 -21.08
CA HIS A 654 8.19 -38.05 -22.30
C HIS A 654 9.27 -39.11 -22.08
N ILE A 655 9.98 -39.07 -20.94
CA ILE A 655 11.08 -40.00 -20.66
C ILE A 655 11.18 -40.29 -19.16
N ASP A 656 11.31 -41.57 -18.80
CA ASP A 656 11.51 -42.04 -17.43
C ASP A 656 13.00 -42.17 -17.07
N ALA A 657 13.31 -42.15 -15.77
CA ALA A 657 14.66 -42.31 -15.26
C ALA A 657 15.30 -43.66 -15.64
N ASN A 658 14.55 -44.76 -15.67
CA ASN A 658 15.09 -46.07 -16.03
C ASN A 658 15.43 -46.15 -17.52
N GLU A 659 14.54 -45.62 -18.37
CA GLU A 659 14.73 -45.58 -19.82
C GLU A 659 15.96 -44.74 -20.19
N LEU A 660 16.11 -43.57 -19.56
CA LEU A 660 17.28 -42.72 -19.76
C LEU A 660 18.58 -43.38 -19.29
N ILE A 661 18.57 -44.06 -18.14
CA ILE A 661 19.77 -44.77 -17.66
C ILE A 661 20.14 -45.90 -18.61
N ARG A 662 19.17 -46.64 -19.15
CA ARG A 662 19.39 -47.67 -20.17
C ARG A 662 20.04 -47.06 -21.43
N HIS A 663 19.51 -45.94 -21.92
CA HIS A 663 20.06 -45.19 -23.06
C HIS A 663 21.52 -44.79 -22.84
N ILE A 664 21.84 -44.22 -21.67
CA ILE A 664 23.21 -43.82 -21.34
C ILE A 664 24.12 -45.05 -21.15
N SER A 665 23.60 -46.16 -20.61
CA SER A 665 24.37 -47.40 -20.40
C SER A 665 24.84 -48.05 -21.71
N GLU A 666 24.14 -47.79 -22.82
CA GLU A 666 24.51 -48.21 -24.17
C GLU A 666 25.60 -47.32 -24.80
N GLY A 667 26.10 -46.32 -24.05
CA GLY A 667 27.17 -45.42 -24.48
C GLY A 667 26.68 -44.18 -25.24
N ARG A 668 25.37 -43.90 -25.22
CA ARG A 668 24.75 -42.76 -25.89
C ARG A 668 24.75 -41.52 -25.00
N GLU A 669 24.78 -40.34 -25.61
CA GLU A 669 24.83 -39.07 -24.88
C GLU A 669 23.42 -38.60 -24.49
N ALA A 670 23.26 -38.16 -23.25
CA ALA A 670 22.09 -37.45 -22.80
C ALA A 670 22.49 -36.28 -21.92
N ILE A 671 21.79 -35.14 -22.06
CA ILE A 671 22.05 -33.87 -21.37
C ILE A 671 20.75 -33.30 -20.80
N SER A 672 20.69 -33.13 -19.48
CA SER A 672 19.63 -32.39 -18.82
C SER A 672 19.91 -30.88 -18.79
N SER A 673 18.88 -30.07 -19.03
CA SER A 673 18.91 -28.61 -18.91
C SER A 673 17.59 -28.09 -18.32
N PRO A 674 17.61 -26.99 -17.54
CA PRO A 674 16.38 -26.36 -17.09
C PRO A 674 15.55 -25.86 -18.30
N PRO A 675 14.24 -25.66 -18.11
CA PRO A 675 13.39 -24.93 -19.06
C PRO A 675 13.98 -23.55 -19.36
N ASP A 676 13.71 -23.02 -20.56
CA ASP A 676 14.10 -21.66 -20.90
C ASP A 676 13.16 -20.63 -20.27
N GLU A 677 13.54 -19.34 -20.34
CA GLU A 677 12.76 -18.24 -19.76
C GLU A 677 11.34 -18.15 -20.35
N ALA A 678 11.18 -18.46 -21.64
CA ALA A 678 9.89 -18.43 -22.31
C ALA A 678 8.94 -19.49 -21.74
N ALA A 679 9.42 -20.74 -21.58
CA ALA A 679 8.63 -21.80 -20.95
C ALA A 679 8.23 -21.47 -19.50
N TYR A 680 9.11 -20.81 -18.73
CA TYR A 680 8.75 -20.32 -17.39
C TYR A 680 7.69 -19.23 -17.43
N THR A 681 7.78 -18.29 -18.37
CA THR A 681 6.83 -17.19 -18.50
C THR A 681 5.43 -17.70 -18.84
N GLU A 682 5.34 -18.62 -19.81
CA GLU A 682 4.09 -19.29 -20.20
C GLU A 682 3.50 -20.10 -19.03
N PHE A 683 4.35 -20.85 -18.31
CA PHE A 683 3.94 -21.64 -17.15
C PHE A 683 3.39 -20.77 -16.01
N PHE A 684 4.04 -19.65 -15.68
CA PHE A 684 3.55 -18.74 -14.65
C PHE A 684 2.26 -18.03 -15.07
N ALA A 685 2.17 -17.59 -16.34
CA ALA A 685 0.96 -17.00 -16.88
C ALA A 685 -0.23 -17.97 -16.77
N ASP A 686 -0.04 -19.25 -17.11
CA ASP A 686 -1.10 -20.25 -17.02
C ASP A 686 -1.52 -20.54 -15.56
N VAL A 687 -0.57 -20.62 -14.63
CA VAL A 687 -0.87 -20.86 -13.21
C VAL A 687 -1.61 -19.66 -12.58
N LEU A 688 -1.25 -18.42 -12.94
CA LEU A 688 -1.89 -17.20 -12.45
C LEU A 688 -3.35 -17.03 -12.89
N LYS A 689 -3.81 -17.78 -13.91
CA LYS A 689 -5.24 -17.83 -14.27
C LYS A 689 -6.09 -18.38 -13.12
N ARG A 690 -5.53 -19.25 -12.29
CA ARG A 690 -6.21 -19.92 -11.17
C ARG A 690 -5.61 -19.59 -9.78
N ALA A 691 -4.68 -18.64 -9.70
CA ALA A 691 -4.00 -18.27 -8.47
C ALA A 691 -3.86 -16.75 -8.33
N HIS A 692 -4.05 -16.23 -7.11
CA HIS A 692 -3.70 -14.83 -6.82
C HIS A 692 -2.18 -14.63 -6.75
N HIS A 693 -1.47 -15.59 -6.14
CA HIS A 693 -0.01 -15.59 -6.01
C HIS A 693 0.59 -16.95 -6.34
N VAL A 694 1.78 -16.95 -6.92
CA VAL A 694 2.54 -18.17 -7.21
C VAL A 694 3.86 -18.16 -6.46
N ILE A 695 4.11 -19.20 -5.67
CA ILE A 695 5.43 -19.45 -5.08
C ILE A 695 6.09 -20.59 -5.86
N HIS A 696 7.15 -20.27 -6.60
CA HIS A 696 7.92 -21.25 -7.34
C HIS A 696 9.19 -21.65 -6.58
N ILE A 697 9.28 -22.90 -6.14
CA ILE A 697 10.47 -23.43 -5.47
C ILE A 697 11.37 -24.07 -6.52
N SER A 698 12.54 -23.47 -6.73
CA SER A 698 13.49 -23.86 -7.77
C SER A 698 14.75 -24.52 -7.21
N LEU A 699 15.53 -25.17 -8.07
CA LEU A 699 16.75 -25.87 -7.70
C LEU A 699 17.90 -24.91 -7.31
N THR A 700 18.80 -25.37 -6.43
CA THR A 700 20.04 -24.68 -6.02
C THR A 700 20.83 -24.08 -7.19
N THR A 701 21.24 -22.81 -7.05
CA THR A 701 22.05 -22.10 -8.05
C THR A 701 23.43 -22.73 -8.25
N SER A 702 23.92 -23.45 -7.23
CA SER A 702 25.20 -24.16 -7.27
C SER A 702 25.26 -25.32 -8.27
N MET A 703 24.10 -25.82 -8.72
CA MET A 703 23.97 -26.97 -9.63
C MET A 703 23.35 -26.62 -10.97
N SER A 704 22.41 -25.66 -11.01
CA SER A 704 21.66 -25.33 -12.22
C SER A 704 21.43 -23.83 -12.36
N LYS A 705 21.15 -23.39 -13.59
CA LYS A 705 20.65 -22.03 -13.88
C LYS A 705 19.14 -21.88 -13.63
N ASP A 706 18.51 -22.91 -13.08
CA ASP A 706 17.08 -23.03 -12.85
C ASP A 706 16.49 -21.80 -12.14
N TYR A 707 16.98 -21.50 -10.92
CA TYR A 707 16.59 -20.32 -10.15
C TYR A 707 16.77 -19.02 -10.93
N LEU A 708 17.86 -18.86 -11.69
CA LEU A 708 18.14 -17.63 -12.43
C LEU A 708 17.13 -17.43 -13.57
N LEU A 709 16.79 -18.48 -14.31
CA LEU A 709 15.82 -18.42 -15.41
C LEU A 709 14.40 -18.22 -14.90
N ALA A 710 14.01 -18.92 -13.83
CA ALA A 710 12.72 -18.72 -13.17
C ALA A 710 12.59 -17.30 -12.61
N THR A 711 13.63 -16.78 -11.94
CA THR A 711 13.65 -15.41 -11.41
C THR A 711 13.58 -14.38 -12.52
N GLU A 712 14.25 -14.63 -13.65
CA GLU A 712 14.17 -13.74 -14.79
C GLU A 712 12.74 -13.72 -15.34
N ALA A 713 12.10 -14.87 -15.59
CA ALA A 713 10.71 -14.94 -16.05
C ALA A 713 9.73 -14.29 -15.05
N ALA A 714 9.93 -14.48 -13.74
CA ALA A 714 9.08 -13.94 -12.69
C ALA A 714 9.00 -12.40 -12.70
N LYS A 715 10.03 -11.69 -13.17
CA LYS A 715 10.01 -10.21 -13.28
C LYS A 715 8.94 -9.65 -14.21
N SER A 716 8.31 -10.48 -15.04
CA SER A 716 7.17 -10.08 -15.88
C SER A 716 5.83 -10.07 -15.12
N PHE A 717 5.83 -10.51 -13.85
CA PHE A 717 4.66 -10.67 -13.01
C PHE A 717 4.92 -10.11 -11.61
N ASP A 718 3.97 -9.38 -11.04
CA ASP A 718 4.11 -8.85 -9.68
C ASP A 718 3.86 -9.94 -8.61
N ASN A 719 3.01 -10.93 -8.93
CA ASN A 719 2.52 -11.92 -7.97
C ASN A 719 3.21 -13.29 -8.10
N VAL A 720 4.45 -13.33 -8.60
CA VAL A 720 5.25 -14.55 -8.71
C VAL A 720 6.50 -14.40 -7.87
N THR A 721 6.68 -15.27 -6.88
CA THR A 721 7.88 -15.31 -6.05
C THR A 721 8.66 -16.59 -6.27
N VAL A 722 9.94 -16.44 -6.62
CA VAL A 722 10.84 -17.58 -6.85
C VAL A 722 11.73 -17.78 -5.62
N VAL A 723 11.68 -18.97 -5.03
CA VAL A 723 12.49 -19.37 -3.88
C VAL A 723 13.62 -20.27 -4.35
N ASN A 724 14.87 -19.93 -4.02
CA ASN A 724 16.01 -20.82 -4.18
C ASN A 724 15.96 -21.89 -3.08
N SER A 725 15.73 -23.16 -3.43
CA SER A 725 15.67 -24.21 -2.42
C SER A 725 16.98 -24.41 -1.66
N GLU A 726 18.13 -24.02 -2.23
CA GLU A 726 19.49 -24.37 -1.74
C GLU A 726 19.73 -25.88 -1.54
N CYS A 727 18.78 -26.69 -2.00
CA CYS A 727 18.70 -28.13 -1.81
C CYS A 727 18.66 -28.83 -3.18
N LEU A 728 18.68 -30.16 -3.16
CA LEU A 728 18.53 -30.98 -4.35
C LEU A 728 17.46 -32.05 -4.13
N SER A 729 16.86 -32.49 -5.25
CA SER A 729 16.08 -33.73 -5.32
C SER A 729 14.92 -33.68 -4.32
N SER A 730 14.61 -34.79 -3.65
CA SER A 730 13.50 -34.93 -2.71
C SER A 730 13.53 -33.95 -1.54
N SER A 731 14.67 -33.30 -1.25
CA SER A 731 14.71 -32.20 -0.27
C SER A 731 14.02 -30.94 -0.78
N THR A 732 14.11 -30.66 -2.08
CA THR A 732 13.34 -29.59 -2.72
C THR A 732 11.86 -29.96 -2.70
N GLY A 733 11.51 -31.23 -2.96
CA GLY A 733 10.13 -31.73 -2.82
C GLY A 733 9.55 -31.59 -1.41
N LEU A 734 10.35 -31.85 -0.36
CA LEU A 734 9.93 -31.62 1.02
C LEU A 734 9.59 -30.14 1.29
N LEU A 735 10.39 -29.20 0.77
CA LEU A 735 10.07 -27.77 0.88
C LEU A 735 8.77 -27.42 0.15
N VAL A 736 8.51 -28.04 -1.01
CA VAL A 736 7.25 -27.89 -1.75
C VAL A 736 6.05 -28.37 -0.93
N LEU A 737 6.13 -29.52 -0.28
CA LEU A 737 5.05 -30.03 0.56
C LEU A 737 4.80 -29.16 1.80
N ILE A 738 5.86 -28.63 2.41
CA ILE A 738 5.72 -27.71 3.55
C ILE A 738 5.09 -26.39 3.09
N ALA A 739 5.59 -25.81 2.00
CA ALA A 739 5.02 -24.59 1.43
C ALA A 739 3.54 -24.79 1.07
N TYR A 740 3.19 -25.94 0.49
CA TYR A 740 1.82 -26.28 0.14
C TYR A 740 0.94 -26.33 1.40
N LYS A 741 1.42 -26.98 2.46
CA LYS A 741 0.71 -27.03 3.74
C LYS A 741 0.49 -25.64 4.35
N LEU A 742 1.51 -24.78 4.34
CA LEU A 742 1.41 -23.42 4.87
C LEU A 742 0.44 -22.57 4.03
N ALA A 743 0.46 -22.72 2.70
CA ALA A 743 -0.48 -22.05 1.80
C ALA A 743 -1.94 -22.48 2.06
N GLN A 744 -2.19 -23.78 2.29
CA GLN A 744 -3.52 -24.30 2.65
C GLN A 744 -4.01 -23.79 4.02
N GLN A 745 -3.11 -23.35 4.90
CA GLN A 745 -3.46 -22.73 6.18
C GLN A 745 -3.74 -21.22 6.08
N GLY A 746 -3.70 -20.64 4.88
CA GLY A 746 -3.94 -19.21 4.66
C GLY A 746 -2.81 -18.31 5.19
N ILE A 747 -1.61 -18.86 5.42
CA ILE A 747 -0.46 -18.09 5.91
C ILE A 747 0.00 -17.11 4.82
N PRO A 748 0.30 -15.85 5.16
CA PRO A 748 0.79 -14.86 4.19
C PRO A 748 2.07 -15.30 3.46
N VAL A 749 2.21 -14.92 2.20
CA VAL A 749 3.33 -15.31 1.33
C VAL A 749 4.70 -15.02 1.95
N GLN A 750 4.87 -13.86 2.59
CA GLN A 750 6.14 -13.45 3.22
C GLN A 750 6.52 -14.33 4.41
N ASP A 751 5.52 -14.78 5.17
CA ASP A 751 5.72 -15.68 6.31
C ASP A 751 6.03 -17.09 5.83
N ILE A 752 5.38 -17.56 4.75
CA ILE A 752 5.73 -18.84 4.09
C ILE A 752 7.19 -18.81 3.68
N ILE A 753 7.64 -17.75 2.99
CA ILE A 753 9.03 -17.63 2.53
C ILE A 753 10.01 -17.62 3.71
N SER A 754 9.70 -16.85 4.76
CA SER A 754 10.54 -16.75 5.96
C SER A 754 10.69 -18.12 6.66
N GLU A 755 9.58 -18.86 6.79
CA GLU A 755 9.59 -20.22 7.35
C GLU A 755 10.41 -21.18 6.47
N LEU A 756 10.27 -21.11 5.14
CA LEU A 756 11.08 -21.92 4.22
C LEU A 756 12.58 -21.63 4.36
N GLU A 757 12.99 -20.36 4.53
CA GLU A 757 14.41 -20.02 4.76
C GLU A 757 14.96 -20.64 6.05
N GLU A 758 14.17 -20.69 7.13
CA GLU A 758 14.59 -21.35 8.38
C GLU A 758 14.71 -22.87 8.23
N ILE A 759 13.75 -23.49 7.55
CA ILE A 759 13.70 -24.95 7.36
C ILE A 759 14.90 -25.47 6.59
N LYS A 760 15.41 -24.72 5.60
CA LYS A 760 16.60 -25.10 4.81
C LYS A 760 17.80 -25.46 5.69
N TYR A 761 18.01 -24.75 6.80
CA TYR A 761 19.14 -25.00 7.71
C TYR A 761 18.99 -26.29 8.53
N ARG A 762 17.75 -26.74 8.74
CA ARG A 762 17.41 -27.97 9.48
C ARG A 762 17.50 -29.21 8.61
N LEU A 763 17.35 -29.05 7.31
CA LEU A 763 17.37 -30.16 6.38
C LEU A 763 18.81 -30.65 6.11
N ARG A 764 18.98 -31.97 6.06
CA ARG A 764 20.25 -32.63 5.78
C ARG A 764 20.10 -33.46 4.53
N CYS A 765 21.01 -33.25 3.58
CA CYS A 765 21.03 -33.95 2.30
C CYS A 765 22.47 -34.28 1.91
N SER A 766 22.69 -35.53 1.51
CA SER A 766 23.97 -35.99 0.98
C SER A 766 23.77 -37.18 0.06
N PHE A 767 24.66 -37.37 -0.90
CA PHE A 767 24.61 -38.47 -1.87
C PHE A 767 25.94 -39.21 -1.91
N ILE A 768 25.91 -40.54 -1.98
CA ILE A 768 27.06 -41.36 -2.35
C ILE A 768 26.97 -41.69 -3.84
N ILE A 769 28.07 -41.47 -4.55
CA ILE A 769 28.18 -41.70 -5.99
C ILE A 769 29.03 -42.95 -6.21
N ASP A 770 28.48 -43.95 -6.90
CA ASP A 770 29.18 -45.23 -7.14
C ASP A 770 30.29 -45.08 -8.19
N THR A 771 30.03 -44.31 -9.25
CA THR A 771 31.02 -44.00 -10.29
C THR A 771 31.03 -42.54 -10.69
N THR A 772 32.24 -42.00 -10.83
CA THR A 772 32.45 -40.59 -11.19
C THR A 772 32.42 -40.33 -12.70
N GLU A 773 32.14 -41.36 -13.51
CA GLU A 773 32.15 -41.32 -14.98
C GLU A 773 31.15 -40.31 -15.53
N TYR A 774 29.90 -40.37 -15.06
CA TYR A 774 28.81 -39.50 -15.49
C TYR A 774 29.08 -38.03 -15.15
N MET A 775 29.59 -37.76 -13.95
CA MET A 775 30.00 -36.42 -13.55
C MET A 775 31.16 -35.87 -14.41
N ALA A 776 32.09 -36.73 -14.81
CA ALA A 776 33.24 -36.34 -15.62
C ALA A 776 32.84 -36.03 -17.07
N ASN A 777 31.92 -36.82 -17.62
CA ASN A 777 31.35 -36.61 -18.95
C ASN A 777 30.57 -35.29 -19.02
N ARG A 778 29.94 -34.87 -17.90
CA ARG A 778 29.26 -33.57 -17.78
C ARG A 778 30.17 -32.40 -17.38
N GLY A 779 31.47 -32.62 -17.21
CA GLY A 779 32.40 -31.57 -16.80
C GLY A 779 32.21 -31.07 -15.36
N LEU A 780 31.39 -31.76 -14.55
CA LEU A 780 31.23 -31.47 -13.12
C LEU A 780 32.52 -31.78 -12.34
N ILE A 781 33.32 -32.73 -12.85
CA ILE A 781 34.67 -33.03 -12.36
C ILE A 781 35.66 -33.16 -13.52
N SER A 782 36.96 -32.96 -13.26
CA SER A 782 37.98 -33.11 -14.29
C SER A 782 38.21 -34.58 -14.69
N GLN A 783 38.47 -34.83 -15.98
CA GLN A 783 38.81 -36.16 -16.50
C GLN A 783 40.05 -36.79 -15.84
N ARG A 784 40.98 -35.98 -15.33
CA ARG A 784 42.13 -36.47 -14.55
C ARG A 784 41.71 -37.02 -13.19
N LEU A 785 40.80 -36.32 -12.52
CA LEU A 785 40.26 -36.74 -11.23
C LEU A 785 39.42 -38.01 -11.36
N HIS A 786 38.63 -38.13 -12.42
CA HIS A 786 37.89 -39.36 -12.75
C HIS A 786 38.81 -40.56 -12.93
N LYS A 787 39.89 -40.45 -13.71
CA LYS A 787 40.85 -41.55 -13.92
C LYS A 787 41.46 -42.03 -12.61
N ILE A 788 41.78 -41.12 -11.69
CA ILE A 788 42.28 -41.44 -10.35
C ILE A 788 41.20 -42.13 -9.53
N ALA A 789 39.97 -41.61 -9.54
CA ALA A 789 38.84 -42.20 -8.82
C ALA A 789 38.50 -43.60 -9.30
N LYS A 790 38.50 -43.83 -10.62
CA LYS A 790 38.27 -45.14 -11.23
C LYS A 790 39.38 -46.13 -10.92
N ALA A 791 40.65 -45.71 -11.01
CA ALA A 791 41.80 -46.57 -10.71
C ALA A 791 41.87 -47.01 -9.24
N LEU A 792 41.43 -46.15 -8.33
CA LEU A 792 41.42 -46.43 -6.89
C LEU A 792 40.07 -46.98 -6.40
N ASN A 793 39.06 -47.11 -7.26
CA ASN A 793 37.69 -47.49 -6.89
C ASN A 793 37.17 -46.62 -5.73
N LEU A 794 37.19 -45.30 -5.95
CA LEU A 794 36.75 -44.28 -5.01
C LEU A 794 35.26 -43.97 -5.17
N HIS A 795 34.57 -43.95 -4.03
CA HIS A 795 33.16 -43.63 -3.88
C HIS A 795 33.06 -42.28 -3.15
N PRO A 796 32.89 -41.15 -3.84
CA PRO A 796 32.78 -39.85 -3.20
C PRO A 796 31.37 -39.60 -2.62
N MET A 797 31.33 -38.84 -1.54
CA MET A 797 30.11 -38.26 -0.95
C MET A 797 29.96 -36.83 -1.42
N LEU A 798 28.87 -36.52 -2.09
CA LEU A 798 28.45 -35.15 -2.33
C LEU A 798 27.60 -34.68 -1.14
N SER A 799 27.92 -33.52 -0.60
CA SER A 799 27.07 -32.83 0.36
C SER A 799 26.85 -31.41 -0.13
N ILE A 800 25.61 -30.94 -0.03
CA ILE A 800 25.23 -29.58 -0.40
C ILE A 800 24.74 -28.88 0.84
N ARG A 801 25.27 -27.69 1.07
CA ARG A 801 24.91 -26.86 2.21
C ARG A 801 25.11 -25.40 1.87
N ASN A 802 24.14 -24.56 2.21
CA ASN A 802 24.17 -23.11 2.00
C ASN A 802 24.54 -22.75 0.55
N ASP A 803 23.85 -23.37 -0.40
CA ASP A 803 24.06 -23.19 -1.84
C ASP A 803 25.51 -23.46 -2.31
N LYS A 804 26.22 -24.37 -1.63
CA LYS A 804 27.60 -24.77 -1.98
C LYS A 804 27.75 -26.28 -2.01
N LYS A 805 28.44 -26.76 -3.04
CA LYS A 805 28.84 -28.17 -3.19
C LYS A 805 30.14 -28.45 -2.46
N ALA A 806 30.14 -29.49 -1.63
CA ALA A 806 31.32 -29.98 -0.93
C ALA A 806 31.44 -31.50 -1.07
N ILE A 807 32.68 -31.99 -1.03
CA ILE A 807 32.94 -33.43 -0.90
C ILE A 807 32.97 -33.75 0.60
N GLY A 808 31.92 -34.41 1.08
CA GLY A 808 31.75 -34.75 2.50
C GLY A 808 32.65 -35.91 2.98
N GLY A 809 33.18 -36.68 2.03
CA GLY A 809 34.04 -37.84 2.27
C GLY A 809 34.32 -38.62 0.98
N ILE A 810 35.31 -39.51 1.01
CA ILE A 810 35.63 -40.42 -0.10
C ILE A 810 35.99 -41.79 0.48
N TRP A 811 35.42 -42.86 -0.05
CA TRP A 811 35.68 -44.23 0.42
C TRP A 811 36.32 -45.10 -0.66
N LEU A 812 37.30 -45.91 -0.23
CA LEU A 812 38.01 -46.87 -1.07
C LEU A 812 37.43 -48.29 -0.90
N GLY A 813 37.25 -49.02 -2.00
CA GLY A 813 37.01 -50.46 -2.00
C GLY A 813 35.64 -50.89 -2.54
N ARG A 814 35.15 -52.06 -2.12
CA ARG A 814 33.88 -52.64 -2.60
C ARG A 814 32.67 -51.77 -2.21
N THR A 815 31.70 -51.64 -3.12
CA THR A 815 30.49 -50.80 -3.01
C THR A 815 29.74 -50.94 -1.68
N LYS A 816 29.34 -52.16 -1.26
CA LYS A 816 28.63 -52.35 0.04
C LYS A 816 29.40 -51.85 1.26
N ARG A 817 30.75 -51.88 1.24
CA ARG A 817 31.58 -51.34 2.33
C ARG A 817 31.60 -49.81 2.32
N ALA A 818 31.60 -49.21 1.13
CA ALA A 818 31.49 -47.76 0.97
C ALA A 818 30.10 -47.26 1.43
N TYR A 819 29.02 -47.91 1.00
CA TYR A 819 27.65 -47.59 1.41
C TYR A 819 27.47 -47.61 2.93
N ARG A 820 27.93 -48.66 3.62
CA ARG A 820 27.86 -48.71 5.09
C ARG A 820 28.61 -47.56 5.77
N ARG A 821 29.78 -47.18 5.24
CA ARG A 821 30.57 -46.06 5.78
C ARG A 821 29.90 -44.71 5.49
N TYR A 822 29.25 -44.59 4.34
CA TYR A 822 28.44 -43.44 3.98
C TYR A 822 27.25 -43.28 4.92
N ILE A 823 26.44 -44.32 5.14
CA ILE A 823 25.26 -44.27 6.03
C ILE A 823 25.64 -43.78 7.43
N ARG A 824 26.71 -44.32 8.01
CA ARG A 824 27.22 -43.87 9.33
C ARG A 824 27.75 -42.44 9.34
N LYS A 825 28.20 -41.92 8.20
CA LYS A 825 28.69 -40.54 8.08
C LYS A 825 27.55 -39.56 7.81
N ALA A 826 26.54 -39.98 7.06
CA ALA A 826 25.33 -39.24 6.78
C ALA A 826 24.42 -39.13 8.02
N LEU A 827 24.42 -40.16 8.87
CA LEU A 827 23.69 -40.22 10.15
C LEU A 827 24.68 -40.32 11.33
N PRO A 828 25.40 -39.24 11.67
CA PRO A 828 26.35 -39.25 12.78
C PRO A 828 25.61 -39.31 14.14
N PRO A 829 26.16 -39.97 15.16
CA PRO A 829 25.49 -40.17 16.46
C PRO A 829 25.26 -38.88 17.24
N ASP A 830 26.03 -37.82 16.96
CA ASP A 830 25.95 -36.53 17.66
C ASP A 830 24.78 -35.65 17.17
N LEU A 831 24.11 -36.03 16.09
CA LEU A 831 22.97 -35.33 15.53
C LEU A 831 21.71 -36.17 15.70
N ILE A 832 20.69 -35.58 16.32
CA ILE A 832 19.41 -36.25 16.55
C ILE A 832 18.50 -35.94 15.34
N PRO A 833 18.21 -36.92 14.47
CA PRO A 833 17.24 -36.73 13.40
C PRO A 833 15.83 -36.56 13.98
N ASP A 834 14.99 -35.87 13.24
CA ASP A 834 13.54 -35.98 13.40
C ASP A 834 13.13 -37.41 13.06
N SER A 835 12.35 -38.04 13.93
CA SER A 835 12.03 -39.46 13.82
C SER A 835 10.90 -39.74 12.83
N ASP A 836 10.25 -38.72 12.26
CA ASP A 836 9.11 -38.86 11.36
C ASP A 836 9.52 -39.59 10.05
N ILE A 837 10.33 -38.97 9.20
CA ILE A 837 10.63 -39.49 7.86
C ILE A 837 12.12 -39.37 7.51
N ALA A 838 12.67 -40.44 6.92
CA ALA A 838 13.89 -40.38 6.12
C ALA A 838 13.60 -40.71 4.65
N PHE A 839 13.97 -39.81 3.74
CA PHE A 839 13.94 -40.08 2.31
C PHE A 839 15.26 -40.69 1.87
N VAL A 840 15.16 -41.71 1.03
CA VAL A 840 16.28 -42.34 0.34
C VAL A 840 16.06 -42.19 -1.15
N THR A 841 16.65 -41.15 -1.75
CA THR A 841 16.58 -40.92 -3.19
C THR A 841 17.65 -41.73 -3.89
N TYR A 842 17.31 -42.52 -4.91
CA TYR A 842 18.28 -43.41 -5.58
C TYR A 842 18.17 -43.38 -7.11
N ALA A 843 19.28 -43.73 -7.78
CA ALA A 843 19.35 -43.92 -9.23
C ALA A 843 19.74 -45.37 -9.54
N TYR A 844 18.79 -46.13 -10.09
CA TYR A 844 18.96 -47.52 -10.56
C TYR A 844 19.71 -48.44 -9.59
N LEU A 845 19.02 -48.85 -8.52
CA LEU A 845 19.48 -49.83 -7.54
C LEU A 845 18.55 -51.04 -7.53
N PRO A 846 19.08 -52.29 -7.49
CA PRO A 846 18.25 -53.48 -7.33
C PRO A 846 17.49 -53.48 -6.01
N GLY A 847 16.27 -54.04 -5.99
CA GLY A 847 15.41 -54.13 -4.80
C GLY A 847 16.11 -54.71 -3.57
N GLU A 848 16.86 -55.81 -3.73
CA GLU A 848 17.66 -56.41 -2.65
C GLU A 848 18.67 -55.43 -2.02
N THR A 849 19.17 -54.46 -2.79
CA THR A 849 20.09 -53.44 -2.29
C THR A 849 19.37 -52.35 -1.52
N LEU A 850 18.16 -51.96 -1.95
CA LEU A 850 17.31 -50.99 -1.24
C LEU A 850 16.90 -51.53 0.13
N GLU A 851 16.46 -52.80 0.20
CA GLU A 851 16.14 -53.46 1.47
C GLU A 851 17.34 -53.48 2.43
N TRP A 852 18.52 -53.82 1.89
CA TRP A 852 19.76 -53.80 2.68
C TRP A 852 20.11 -52.40 3.18
N ILE A 853 19.89 -51.35 2.37
CA ILE A 853 20.10 -49.95 2.78
C ILE A 853 19.12 -49.59 3.90
N ALA A 854 17.83 -49.94 3.79
CA ALA A 854 16.83 -49.71 4.83
C ALA A 854 17.24 -50.36 6.16
N GLU A 855 17.67 -51.63 6.14
CA GLU A 855 18.16 -52.29 7.35
C GLU A 855 19.36 -51.59 7.98
N GLU A 856 20.33 -51.14 7.16
CA GLU A 856 21.53 -50.49 7.67
C GLU A 856 21.25 -49.08 8.20
N ILE A 857 20.27 -48.36 7.63
CA ILE A 857 19.73 -47.09 8.17
C ILE A 857 19.07 -47.35 9.54
N ARG A 858 18.16 -48.33 9.63
CA ARG A 858 17.47 -48.70 10.89
C ARG A 858 18.42 -49.14 12.00
N LYS A 859 19.59 -49.71 11.66
CA LYS A 859 20.66 -50.04 12.62
C LYS A 859 21.41 -48.81 13.13
N THR A 860 21.37 -47.69 12.40
CA THR A 860 22.15 -46.48 12.68
C THR A 860 21.30 -45.39 13.36
N ALA A 861 20.06 -45.20 12.92
CA ALA A 861 19.11 -44.23 13.49
C ALA A 861 17.66 -44.75 13.37
N TYR A 862 16.79 -44.28 14.27
CA TYR A 862 15.36 -44.61 14.25
C TYR A 862 14.59 -43.58 13.42
N PHE A 863 13.79 -44.09 12.48
CA PHE A 863 12.80 -43.34 11.70
C PHE A 863 11.52 -44.18 11.65
N GLU A 864 10.37 -43.53 11.78
CA GLU A 864 9.05 -44.13 11.67
C GLU A 864 8.79 -44.59 10.23
N HIS A 865 9.12 -43.73 9.26
CA HIS A 865 9.02 -44.01 7.83
C HIS A 865 10.37 -43.86 7.12
N VAL A 866 10.77 -44.86 6.31
CA VAL A 866 11.92 -44.78 5.39
C VAL A 866 11.39 -44.91 3.97
N ILE A 867 11.36 -43.80 3.24
CA ILE A 867 10.71 -43.70 1.93
C ILE A 867 11.77 -43.76 0.84
N PHE A 868 11.65 -44.74 -0.05
CA PHE A 868 12.53 -44.86 -1.21
C PHE A 868 11.93 -44.13 -2.40
N GLN A 869 12.64 -43.13 -2.91
CA GLN A 869 12.22 -42.35 -4.06
C GLN A 869 13.21 -42.54 -5.20
N GLN A 870 12.72 -42.85 -6.39
CA GLN A 870 13.56 -42.86 -7.57
C GLN A 870 13.89 -41.42 -7.96
N ALA A 871 15.17 -41.13 -8.21
CA ALA A 871 15.61 -39.82 -8.69
C ALA A 871 15.12 -39.60 -10.13
N SER A 872 14.66 -38.39 -10.43
CA SER A 872 14.27 -37.99 -11.79
C SER A 872 15.31 -38.34 -12.84
N ALA A 873 14.88 -38.47 -14.10
CA ALA A 873 15.76 -38.84 -15.19
C ALA A 873 16.88 -37.80 -15.32
N ALA A 874 16.55 -36.54 -15.12
CA ALA A 874 17.49 -35.45 -15.20
C ALA A 874 18.57 -35.48 -14.09
N ILE A 875 18.26 -35.90 -12.85
CA ILE A 875 19.25 -36.14 -11.77
C ILE A 875 20.05 -37.42 -12.03
N SER A 876 19.36 -38.49 -12.42
CA SER A 876 19.96 -39.78 -12.75
C SER A 876 21.02 -39.67 -13.85
N SER A 877 20.79 -38.80 -14.84
CA SER A 877 21.75 -38.52 -15.92
C SER A 877 23.07 -37.88 -15.45
N ASN A 878 23.07 -37.22 -14.29
CA ASN A 878 24.24 -36.53 -13.73
C ASN A 878 25.06 -37.43 -12.81
N CYS A 879 24.40 -38.28 -12.03
CA CYS A 879 25.05 -39.10 -11.00
C CYS A 879 25.32 -40.53 -11.44
N GLY A 880 24.52 -41.07 -12.37
CA GLY A 880 24.63 -42.44 -12.86
C GLY A 880 24.06 -43.49 -11.90
N PRO A 881 23.92 -44.75 -12.38
CA PRO A 881 23.40 -45.87 -11.62
C PRO A 881 24.24 -46.17 -10.38
N GLY A 882 23.61 -46.70 -9.34
CA GLY A 882 24.27 -47.03 -8.07
C GLY A 882 24.43 -45.83 -7.12
N THR A 883 23.91 -44.66 -7.47
CA THR A 883 23.90 -43.49 -6.59
C THR A 883 22.69 -43.54 -5.66
N PHE A 884 22.86 -43.24 -4.37
CA PHE A 884 21.74 -42.91 -3.50
C PHE A 884 22.10 -41.84 -2.48
N GLY A 885 21.09 -41.13 -2.00
CA GLY A 885 21.20 -40.12 -0.96
C GLY A 885 20.27 -40.38 0.21
N ILE A 886 20.61 -39.82 1.37
CA ILE A 886 19.79 -39.85 2.58
C ILE A 886 19.45 -38.41 2.93
N LEU A 887 18.16 -38.17 3.11
CA LEU A 887 17.58 -36.86 3.31
C LEU A 887 16.65 -36.91 4.53
N TYR A 888 16.87 -36.02 5.50
CA TYR A 888 16.11 -36.01 6.75
C TYR A 888 16.15 -34.64 7.44
N PHE A 889 15.22 -34.38 8.35
CA PHE A 889 15.21 -33.18 9.18
C PHE A 889 15.98 -33.39 10.48
N LEU A 890 16.58 -32.33 11.00
CA LEU A 890 17.03 -32.28 12.39
C LEU A 890 15.84 -31.97 13.32
N LYS A 891 15.84 -32.64 14.49
CA LYS A 891 14.81 -32.48 15.51
C LYS A 891 14.66 -31.01 15.92
N SER A 892 13.42 -30.53 16.01
CA SER A 892 13.04 -29.18 16.45
C SER A 892 11.72 -29.21 17.22
N ASN A 893 11.30 -28.07 17.76
CA ASN A 893 10.01 -27.89 18.43
C ASN A 893 8.83 -27.81 17.44
N LYS A 894 9.08 -27.52 16.16
CA LYS A 894 8.06 -27.47 15.10
C LYS A 894 8.06 -28.78 14.27
N MET A 895 6.93 -29.49 14.28
CA MET A 895 6.65 -30.67 13.46
C MET A 895 5.69 -30.32 12.33
N TYR A 896 6.00 -30.74 11.10
CA TYR A 896 5.16 -30.45 9.92
C TYR A 896 4.27 -31.63 9.51
N ASN A 897 4.44 -32.82 10.10
CA ASN A 897 3.65 -34.03 9.84
C ASN A 897 3.38 -34.22 8.32
N ILE A 898 4.46 -34.42 7.56
CA ILE A 898 4.41 -34.51 6.09
C ILE A 898 4.04 -35.94 5.66
N ALA A 899 4.19 -36.91 6.57
CA ALA A 899 3.92 -38.33 6.31
C ALA A 899 2.47 -38.57 5.87
N SER A 900 1.51 -37.77 6.34
CA SER A 900 0.11 -37.87 5.95
C SER A 900 -0.16 -37.66 4.46
N TYR A 901 0.76 -37.04 3.72
CA TYR A 901 0.61 -36.80 2.29
C TYR A 901 1.22 -37.92 1.42
N ILE A 902 1.96 -38.85 2.03
CA ILE A 902 2.71 -39.88 1.31
C ILE A 902 2.14 -41.24 1.74
N ASP A 903 1.23 -41.78 0.93
CA ASP A 903 0.57 -43.07 1.22
C ASP A 903 1.59 -44.24 1.24
N ASP A 904 1.44 -45.14 2.21
CA ASP A 904 2.32 -46.29 2.53
C ASP A 904 2.10 -47.51 1.58
N ASP A 905 1.88 -47.25 0.29
CA ASP A 905 1.55 -48.30 -0.70
C ASP A 905 2.78 -49.08 -1.22
N ARG A 906 3.91 -49.06 -0.50
CA ARG A 906 5.10 -49.87 -0.82
C ARG A 906 5.41 -50.95 0.22
N ARG A 907 4.37 -51.60 0.76
CA ARG A 907 4.54 -52.98 1.22
C ARG A 907 4.36 -53.92 0.03
N THR A 908 5.48 -54.43 -0.48
CA THR A 908 5.57 -55.58 -1.41
C THR A 908 4.92 -55.40 -2.79
N GLU A 909 5.66 -54.81 -3.74
CA GLU A 909 5.55 -55.24 -5.14
C GLU A 909 6.22 -56.62 -5.26
N GLU A 910 5.47 -57.66 -4.94
CA GLU A 910 5.76 -59.04 -5.35
C GLU A 910 5.09 -59.30 -6.71
N ILE A 911 5.94 -59.52 -7.72
CA ILE A 911 5.75 -60.49 -8.82
C ILE A 911 4.46 -60.36 -9.64
N GLU A 912 4.42 -59.45 -10.62
CA GLU A 912 3.69 -59.68 -11.88
C GLU A 912 4.43 -58.98 -13.03
N ASP A 913 5.45 -59.65 -13.56
CA ASP A 913 5.99 -59.37 -14.90
C ASP A 913 6.27 -60.72 -15.58
N ALA A 914 5.22 -61.34 -16.11
CA ALA A 914 5.29 -62.36 -17.13
C ALA A 914 3.97 -62.41 -17.92
N GLU A 915 4.10 -62.50 -19.25
CA GLU A 915 3.07 -62.63 -20.30
C GLU A 915 2.52 -61.27 -20.79
N GLU A 916 3.20 -60.62 -21.75
CA GLU A 916 3.09 -60.82 -23.21
C GLU A 916 1.68 -60.61 -23.83
N ILE A 917 1.55 -59.47 -24.52
CA ILE A 917 1.19 -59.32 -25.94
C ILE A 917 -0.27 -59.57 -26.41
N GLU A 918 -0.72 -58.59 -27.23
CA GLU A 918 -1.68 -58.63 -28.35
C GLU A 918 -3.18 -58.31 -28.14
N ASP A 919 -3.51 -57.13 -28.70
CA ASP A 919 -4.51 -56.92 -29.76
C ASP A 919 -6.02 -56.74 -29.48
N THR A 920 -6.47 -55.59 -30.00
CA THR A 920 -7.66 -55.35 -30.85
C THR A 920 -9.03 -54.96 -30.27
N GLU A 921 -9.52 -53.86 -30.86
CA GLU A 921 -10.88 -53.57 -31.35
C GLU A 921 -11.98 -53.03 -30.40
N GLU A 922 -12.19 -51.71 -30.53
CA GLU A 922 -13.44 -51.02 -30.94
C GLU A 922 -14.71 -50.99 -30.03
N PRO A 923 -15.64 -50.03 -30.25
CA PRO A 923 -16.27 -49.24 -29.19
C PRO A 923 -17.81 -49.39 -29.05
N GLU A 924 -18.36 -48.51 -28.22
CA GLU A 924 -19.76 -48.06 -28.09
C GLU A 924 -20.77 -48.93 -27.28
N ASP A 925 -21.27 -48.26 -26.24
CA ASP A 925 -22.69 -48.02 -25.94
C ASP A 925 -23.35 -48.66 -24.70
N ILE A 926 -24.18 -47.82 -24.08
CA ILE A 926 -25.32 -48.05 -23.17
C ILE A 926 -25.08 -48.04 -21.65
N GLN A 927 -25.42 -46.86 -21.10
CA GLN A 927 -26.22 -46.56 -19.91
C GLN A 927 -26.87 -47.72 -19.10
N ASP A 928 -26.91 -47.47 -17.79
CA ASP A 928 -27.95 -47.90 -16.84
C ASP A 928 -28.17 -49.40 -16.61
N GLU A 929 -27.49 -49.94 -15.59
CA GLU A 929 -28.08 -50.91 -14.64
C GLU A 929 -27.09 -51.16 -13.50
N LEU A 930 -27.27 -50.49 -12.35
CA LEU A 930 -27.35 -51.13 -11.02
C LEU A 930 -27.53 -50.07 -9.92
N GLN A 931 -28.73 -49.49 -9.92
CA GLN A 931 -29.41 -49.22 -8.65
C GLN A 931 -30.00 -50.57 -8.20
N ALA A 932 -29.80 -50.90 -6.93
CA ALA A 932 -30.40 -52.00 -6.16
C ALA A 932 -29.69 -53.37 -6.18
N GLU A 933 -28.81 -53.57 -5.19
CA GLU A 933 -28.57 -54.80 -4.43
C GLU A 933 -27.42 -54.46 -3.43
N LEU A 934 -27.51 -54.48 -2.10
CA LEU A 934 -28.44 -55.07 -1.15
C LEU A 934 -28.47 -54.23 0.14
N GLN A 935 -29.69 -54.09 0.65
CA GLN A 935 -29.99 -53.85 2.05
C GLN A 935 -30.34 -55.22 2.66
N GLU A 936 -29.53 -55.73 3.59
CA GLU A 936 -29.83 -56.83 4.53
C GLU A 936 -28.58 -56.94 5.44
N MET A 937 -28.59 -57.01 6.77
CA MET A 937 -29.55 -57.52 7.75
C MET A 937 -29.35 -56.82 9.11
N ILE A 938 -30.42 -56.59 9.87
CA ILE A 938 -30.41 -56.27 11.31
C ILE A 938 -30.86 -57.54 12.06
N PRO A 939 -30.45 -57.76 13.32
CA PRO A 939 -31.46 -58.03 14.37
C PRO A 939 -31.20 -57.20 15.65
N ASP A 940 -32.18 -56.43 16.11
CA ASP A 940 -33.09 -56.70 17.27
C ASP A 940 -32.46 -56.25 18.61
N GLU A 941 -33.09 -55.45 19.49
CA GLU A 941 -34.46 -55.54 20.03
C GLU A 941 -34.86 -54.22 20.75
N PHE A 942 -36.12 -53.76 20.55
CA PHE A 942 -36.92 -52.82 21.37
C PHE A 942 -37.57 -53.57 22.57
N PRO A 943 -38.30 -53.01 23.58
CA PRO A 943 -39.22 -51.83 23.59
C PRO A 943 -39.15 -50.96 24.88
N ALA A 944 -39.58 -49.68 24.94
CA ALA A 944 -40.86 -49.00 24.68
C ALA A 944 -42.00 -49.29 25.70
N ASP A 945 -42.49 -48.22 26.34
CA ASP A 945 -43.88 -48.01 26.80
C ASP A 945 -44.08 -46.48 26.83
N ALA A 946 -44.71 -45.85 25.83
CA ALA A 946 -46.14 -45.78 25.50
C ALA A 946 -46.96 -44.87 26.45
N ALA A 947 -47.37 -43.69 25.97
CA ALA A 947 -48.78 -43.36 25.66
C ALA A 947 -49.03 -41.86 25.39
N ARG A 948 -49.50 -41.58 24.17
CA ARG A 948 -50.63 -40.70 23.75
C ARG A 948 -51.09 -39.56 24.68
N GLN A 949 -51.09 -38.33 24.17
CA GLN A 949 -52.28 -37.55 23.76
C GLN A 949 -51.90 -36.18 23.20
N ALA A 950 -52.64 -35.74 22.18
CA ALA A 950 -52.59 -34.39 21.61
C ALA A 950 -53.58 -33.48 22.35
N ASP A 951 -53.17 -32.27 22.74
CA ASP A 951 -53.89 -31.02 22.48
C ASP A 951 -53.02 -29.81 22.85
N THR A 952 -53.32 -28.69 22.22
CA THR A 952 -52.74 -27.35 22.34
C THR A 952 -52.43 -26.90 23.77
N GLY A 953 -51.21 -26.39 23.98
CA GLY A 953 -50.84 -25.63 25.16
C GLY A 953 -49.66 -24.71 24.82
N GLU A 954 -49.93 -23.42 24.78
CA GLU A 954 -48.95 -22.34 24.85
C GLU A 954 -47.87 -22.65 25.89
N PRO A 955 -46.59 -22.30 25.67
CA PRO A 955 -45.67 -22.19 26.80
C PRO A 955 -46.02 -20.90 27.54
N GLU A 956 -46.59 -21.05 28.73
CA GLU A 956 -46.76 -19.97 29.70
C GLU A 956 -45.44 -19.19 29.88
N SER A 957 -45.61 -17.87 29.85
CA SER A 957 -44.67 -16.81 30.20
C SER A 957 -43.77 -17.17 31.39
N GLY A 958 -42.50 -17.42 31.12
CA GLY A 958 -41.47 -17.00 32.06
C GLY A 958 -41.32 -15.49 31.92
N GLU A 959 -41.55 -14.73 33.00
CA GLU A 959 -41.34 -13.27 33.03
C GLU A 959 -40.01 -12.94 32.34
N LYS A 960 -40.08 -12.21 31.22
CA LYS A 960 -38.88 -11.85 30.49
C LYS A 960 -38.07 -10.86 31.32
N TRP A 961 -36.74 -10.94 31.27
CA TRP A 961 -35.85 -10.18 32.17
C TRP A 961 -36.05 -8.66 32.09
N TYR A 962 -36.56 -8.17 30.96
CA TYR A 962 -36.85 -6.76 30.69
C TYR A 962 -38.27 -6.33 31.07
N GLU A 963 -39.20 -7.24 31.38
CA GLU A 963 -40.56 -6.91 31.87
C GLU A 963 -40.54 -6.29 33.28
N LYS A 964 -39.37 -6.27 33.93
CA LYS A 964 -39.12 -5.65 35.25
C LYS A 964 -38.54 -4.24 35.17
N LEU A 965 -38.29 -3.74 33.96
CA LEU A 965 -37.68 -2.43 33.72
C LEU A 965 -38.77 -1.41 33.33
N ASP A 966 -39.50 -0.91 34.33
CA ASP A 966 -40.60 0.06 34.14
C ASP A 966 -40.16 1.38 33.48
N CYS A 967 -38.86 1.69 33.46
CA CYS A 967 -38.31 2.91 32.87
C CYS A 967 -38.13 2.85 31.34
N ILE A 968 -38.32 1.69 30.71
CA ILE A 968 -38.03 1.48 29.28
C ILE A 968 -39.16 0.72 28.58
N ASP A 969 -39.55 1.19 27.40
CA ASP A 969 -40.43 0.45 26.49
C ASP A 969 -39.64 -0.61 25.72
N ALA A 970 -39.64 -1.84 26.25
CA ALA A 970 -38.87 -2.96 25.71
C ALA A 970 -39.35 -3.41 24.32
N ASP A 971 -40.64 -3.25 23.98
CA ASP A 971 -41.16 -3.65 22.67
C ASP A 971 -40.64 -2.72 21.56
N VAL A 972 -40.61 -1.41 21.84
CA VAL A 972 -40.00 -0.42 20.94
C VAL A 972 -38.49 -0.63 20.84
N ALA A 973 -37.83 -0.91 21.97
CA ALA A 973 -36.38 -1.11 21.98
C ALA A 973 -35.94 -2.37 21.23
N ILE A 974 -36.68 -3.49 21.34
CA ILE A 974 -36.39 -4.72 20.59
C ILE A 974 -36.67 -4.52 19.09
N LYS A 975 -37.74 -3.81 18.73
CA LYS A 975 -38.00 -3.45 17.33
C LYS A 975 -36.88 -2.60 16.73
N ASN A 976 -36.35 -1.65 17.49
CA ASN A 976 -35.25 -0.78 17.05
C ASN A 976 -33.90 -1.51 17.03
N SER A 977 -33.71 -2.50 17.90
CA SER A 977 -32.45 -3.26 18.02
C SER A 977 -32.43 -4.54 17.16
N GLY A 978 -33.57 -4.96 16.59
CA GLY A 978 -33.71 -6.12 15.70
C GLY A 978 -33.86 -7.47 16.40
N SER A 979 -33.36 -7.65 17.62
CA SER A 979 -33.53 -8.88 18.42
C SER A 979 -33.43 -8.64 19.92
N GLU A 980 -33.89 -9.61 20.74
CA GLU A 980 -33.79 -9.55 22.20
C GLU A 980 -32.32 -9.55 22.70
N GLU A 981 -31.44 -10.27 22.01
CA GLU A 981 -30.01 -10.34 22.32
C GLU A 981 -29.28 -9.03 22.00
N ALA A 982 -29.64 -8.39 20.88
CA ALA A 982 -29.12 -7.08 20.49
C ALA A 982 -29.61 -5.98 21.44
N PHE A 983 -30.89 -6.02 21.85
CA PHE A 983 -31.45 -5.07 22.81
C PHE A 983 -30.68 -5.05 24.14
N ARG A 984 -30.30 -6.22 24.68
CA ARG A 984 -29.52 -6.30 25.92
C ARG A 984 -28.16 -5.60 25.80
N SER A 985 -27.46 -5.81 24.70
CA SER A 985 -26.14 -5.21 24.43
C SER A 985 -26.23 -3.70 24.25
N VAL A 986 -27.24 -3.22 23.51
CA VAL A 986 -27.50 -1.79 23.30
C VAL A 986 -27.86 -1.10 24.62
N LEU A 987 -28.68 -1.75 25.45
CA LEU A 987 -29.06 -1.25 26.76
C LEU A 987 -27.87 -1.20 27.74
N GLU A 988 -26.95 -2.16 27.67
CA GLU A 988 -25.70 -2.17 28.45
C GLU A 988 -24.75 -1.03 28.02
N ILE A 989 -24.64 -0.75 26.72
CA ILE A 989 -23.85 0.39 26.19
C ILE A 989 -24.46 1.71 26.69
N PHE A 990 -25.79 1.85 26.62
CA PHE A 990 -26.48 3.03 27.11
C PHE A 990 -26.20 3.24 28.60
N TYR A 991 -26.42 2.22 29.44
CA TYR A 991 -26.14 2.23 30.88
C TYR A 991 -24.70 2.65 31.22
N ASN A 992 -23.71 2.04 30.56
CA ASN A 992 -22.30 2.34 30.82
C ASN A 992 -21.90 3.76 30.38
N SER A 993 -22.60 4.34 29.40
CA SER A 993 -22.28 5.67 28.84
C SER A 993 -22.92 6.84 29.60
N ILE A 994 -23.83 6.59 30.55
CA ILE A 994 -24.57 7.64 31.28
C ILE A 994 -23.61 8.60 32.01
N PRO A 995 -22.62 8.15 32.81
CA PRO A 995 -21.75 9.06 33.56
C PRO A 995 -20.93 9.99 32.66
N ASP A 996 -20.26 9.41 31.66
CA ASP A 996 -19.35 10.15 30.77
C ASP A 996 -20.11 11.16 29.91
N LYS A 997 -21.29 10.79 29.38
CA LYS A 997 -22.11 11.69 28.56
C LYS A 997 -22.80 12.78 29.39
N HIS A 998 -23.18 12.47 30.63
CA HIS A 998 -23.70 13.48 31.55
C HIS A 998 -22.64 14.53 31.85
N GLU A 999 -21.41 14.12 32.19
CA GLU A 999 -20.29 15.04 32.44
C GLU A 999 -19.96 15.88 31.19
N GLU A 1000 -19.95 15.26 30.01
CA GLU A 1000 -19.72 15.96 28.74
C GLU A 1000 -20.80 17.02 28.45
N LEU A 1001 -22.08 16.70 28.67
CA LEU A 1001 -23.19 17.64 28.49
C LEU A 1001 -23.17 18.79 29.51
N GLU A 1002 -22.81 18.50 30.76
CA GLU A 1002 -22.61 19.51 31.81
C GLU A 1002 -21.46 20.45 31.45
N ASN A 1003 -20.34 19.92 30.93
CA ASN A 1003 -19.18 20.71 30.51
C ASN A 1003 -19.53 21.67 29.36
N TYR A 1004 -20.27 21.21 28.35
CA TYR A 1004 -20.74 22.09 27.27
C TYR A 1004 -21.77 23.12 27.75
N TYR A 1005 -22.62 22.77 28.72
CA TYR A 1005 -23.56 23.70 29.34
C TYR A 1005 -22.85 24.80 30.14
N VAL A 1006 -21.88 24.43 30.99
CA VAL A 1006 -21.11 25.36 31.83
C VAL A 1006 -20.22 26.28 30.99
N SER A 1007 -19.57 25.73 29.95
CA SER A 1007 -18.76 26.51 29.00
C SER A 1007 -19.59 27.39 28.05
N CYS A 1008 -20.92 27.30 28.10
CA CYS A 1008 -21.84 28.01 27.20
C CYS A 1008 -21.61 27.71 25.71
N ASP A 1009 -21.08 26.52 25.38
CA ASP A 1009 -20.91 26.06 23.99
C ASP A 1009 -22.20 25.40 23.49
N TRP A 1010 -23.18 26.24 23.14
CA TRP A 1010 -24.52 25.81 22.73
C TRP A 1010 -24.52 24.96 21.45
N LYS A 1011 -23.51 25.14 20.58
CA LYS A 1011 -23.43 24.40 19.32
C LYS A 1011 -23.06 22.94 19.57
N ASN A 1012 -22.00 22.69 20.34
CA ASN A 1012 -21.60 21.33 20.70
C ASN A 1012 -22.59 20.70 21.69
N TYR A 1013 -23.15 21.49 22.62
CA TYR A 1013 -24.25 21.06 23.48
C TYR A 1013 -25.43 20.51 22.66
N THR A 1014 -25.86 21.22 21.62
CA THR A 1014 -26.98 20.79 20.76
C THR A 1014 -26.68 19.49 20.00
N VAL A 1015 -25.44 19.33 19.50
CA VAL A 1015 -25.00 18.09 18.84
C VAL A 1015 -25.03 16.91 19.82
N LYS A 1016 -24.56 17.12 21.05
CA LYS A 1016 -24.55 16.05 22.07
C LYS A 1016 -25.96 15.71 22.58
N ILE A 1017 -26.84 16.70 22.70
CA ILE A 1017 -28.26 16.47 22.99
C ILE A 1017 -28.95 15.70 21.84
N HIS A 1018 -28.62 15.98 20.58
CA HIS A 1018 -29.11 15.20 19.44
C HIS A 1018 -28.69 13.72 19.54
N ALA A 1019 -27.45 13.46 19.94
CA ALA A 1019 -26.96 12.10 20.18
C ALA A 1019 -27.68 11.42 21.37
N LEU A 1020 -27.94 12.17 22.45
CA LEU A 1020 -28.71 11.68 23.60
C LEU A 1020 -30.13 11.26 23.19
N LYS A 1021 -30.83 12.11 22.41
CA LYS A 1021 -32.16 11.80 21.86
C LYS A 1021 -32.19 10.47 21.14
N SER A 1022 -31.29 10.26 20.19
CA SER A 1022 -31.25 9.04 19.38
C SER A 1022 -30.92 7.82 20.24
N SER A 1023 -29.97 7.94 21.16
CA SER A 1023 -29.60 6.84 22.07
C SER A 1023 -30.72 6.46 23.04
N ALA A 1024 -31.47 7.44 23.57
CA ALA A 1024 -32.62 7.22 24.44
C ALA A 1024 -33.78 6.52 23.71
N ARG A 1025 -34.09 6.94 22.47
CA ARG A 1025 -35.13 6.30 21.64
C ARG A 1025 -34.76 4.88 21.22
N LEU A 1026 -33.48 4.64 20.96
CA LEU A 1026 -32.95 3.32 20.59
C LEU A 1026 -33.20 2.30 21.72
N VAL A 1027 -32.98 2.70 22.97
CA VAL A 1027 -33.20 1.83 24.14
C VAL A 1027 -34.62 1.87 24.68
N GLY A 1028 -35.57 2.56 24.04
CA GLY A 1028 -36.96 2.64 24.50
C GLY A 1028 -37.21 3.60 25.67
N ALA A 1029 -36.25 4.46 26.03
CA ALA A 1029 -36.42 5.55 26.99
C ALA A 1029 -37.10 6.77 26.33
N LEU A 1030 -38.37 6.61 25.94
CA LEU A 1030 -39.09 7.56 25.09
C LEU A 1030 -39.22 8.95 25.71
N GLU A 1031 -39.55 9.03 27.00
CA GLU A 1031 -39.70 10.31 27.71
C GLU A 1031 -38.39 11.11 27.74
N LEU A 1032 -37.26 10.44 27.98
CA LEU A 1032 -35.94 11.07 27.92
C LEU A 1032 -35.60 11.53 26.49
N GLY A 1033 -35.96 10.73 25.49
CA GLY A 1033 -35.82 11.09 24.08
C GLY A 1033 -36.58 12.37 23.72
N ASP A 1034 -37.82 12.51 24.20
CA ASP A 1034 -38.66 13.68 23.93
C ASP A 1034 -38.15 14.93 24.67
N MET A 1035 -37.68 14.77 25.91
CA MET A 1035 -37.02 15.85 26.65
C MET A 1035 -35.73 16.33 25.96
N ALA A 1036 -34.92 15.40 25.45
CA ALA A 1036 -33.72 15.72 24.68
C ALA A 1036 -34.07 16.41 23.35
N GLU A 1037 -35.14 15.99 22.67
CA GLU A 1037 -35.62 16.66 21.45
C GLU A 1037 -36.04 18.11 21.69
N ALA A 1038 -36.71 18.39 22.81
CA ALA A 1038 -37.10 19.76 23.17
C ALA A 1038 -35.87 20.66 23.41
N LEU A 1039 -34.82 20.12 24.06
CA LEU A 1039 -33.55 20.83 24.23
C LEU A 1039 -32.78 21.00 22.91
N GLU A 1040 -32.83 20.01 22.02
CA GLU A 1040 -32.22 20.07 20.69
C GLU A 1040 -32.88 21.17 19.83
N MET A 1041 -34.22 21.21 19.82
CA MET A 1041 -34.97 22.24 19.10
C MET A 1041 -34.73 23.63 19.67
N ALA A 1042 -34.62 23.75 21.00
CA ALA A 1042 -34.25 25.00 21.64
C ALA A 1042 -32.83 25.45 21.26
N GLY A 1043 -31.87 24.51 21.15
CA GLY A 1043 -30.51 24.77 20.67
C GLY A 1043 -30.45 25.20 19.21
N LYS A 1044 -31.18 24.51 18.33
CA LYS A 1044 -31.29 24.88 16.89
C LYS A 1044 -32.01 26.20 16.65
N GLY A 1045 -32.90 26.60 17.57
CA GLY A 1045 -33.66 27.86 17.51
C GLY A 1045 -33.07 29.00 18.34
N ASP A 1046 -31.83 28.87 18.85
CA ASP A 1046 -31.15 29.84 19.72
C ASP A 1046 -31.94 30.26 20.99
N ASN A 1047 -32.85 29.41 21.47
CA ASN A 1047 -33.64 29.65 22.68
C ASN A 1047 -32.88 29.20 23.94
N ILE A 1048 -31.80 29.90 24.26
CA ILE A 1048 -30.89 29.61 25.38
C ILE A 1048 -31.63 29.65 26.74
N GLN A 1049 -32.66 30.48 26.87
CA GLN A 1049 -33.43 30.58 28.10
C GLN A 1049 -34.18 29.29 28.41
N TYR A 1050 -34.78 28.65 27.41
CA TYR A 1050 -35.42 27.35 27.57
C TYR A 1050 -34.42 26.26 27.97
N ILE A 1051 -33.22 26.27 27.39
CA ILE A 1051 -32.15 25.33 27.76
C ILE A 1051 -31.76 25.51 29.22
N ARG A 1052 -31.56 26.76 29.68
CA ARG A 1052 -31.19 27.04 31.09
C ARG A 1052 -32.26 26.65 32.09
N GLU A 1053 -33.54 26.77 31.72
CA GLU A 1053 -34.65 26.41 32.60
C GLU A 1053 -34.89 24.89 32.70
N ASN A 1054 -34.49 24.12 31.68
CA ASN A 1054 -34.82 22.69 31.57
C ASN A 1054 -33.62 21.74 31.62
N HIS A 1055 -32.39 22.20 31.39
CA HIS A 1055 -31.18 21.36 31.36
C HIS A 1055 -31.03 20.49 32.62
N GLY A 1056 -31.09 21.10 33.81
CA GLY A 1056 -30.95 20.37 35.08
C GLY A 1056 -32.00 19.26 35.24
N ALA A 1057 -33.26 19.52 34.86
CA ALA A 1057 -34.32 18.52 34.93
C ALA A 1057 -34.08 17.34 33.97
N VAL A 1058 -33.53 17.59 32.77
CA VAL A 1058 -33.19 16.53 31.82
C VAL A 1058 -31.98 15.72 32.30
N MET A 1059 -30.97 16.38 32.87
CA MET A 1059 -29.78 15.69 33.40
C MET A 1059 -30.11 14.83 34.62
N ASP A 1060 -30.93 15.33 35.55
CA ASP A 1060 -31.42 14.55 36.70
C ASP A 1060 -32.24 13.34 36.22
N HIS A 1061 -33.09 13.52 35.21
CA HIS A 1061 -33.86 12.42 34.62
C HIS A 1061 -32.95 11.42 33.93
N TYR A 1062 -31.92 11.86 33.22
CA TYR A 1062 -30.95 11.00 32.56
C TYR A 1062 -30.16 10.13 33.57
N LEU A 1063 -29.71 10.71 34.69
CA LEU A 1063 -29.04 9.98 35.76
C LEU A 1063 -29.94 8.96 36.45
N SER A 1064 -31.26 9.23 36.54
CA SER A 1064 -32.20 8.29 37.16
C SER A 1064 -32.25 6.91 36.47
N TYR A 1065 -31.94 6.85 35.16
CA TYR A 1065 -31.83 5.59 34.42
C TYR A 1065 -30.65 4.74 34.88
N GLN A 1066 -29.61 5.35 35.45
CA GLN A 1066 -28.47 4.60 35.98
C GLN A 1066 -28.86 3.79 37.23
N GLU A 1067 -29.71 4.34 38.10
CA GLU A 1067 -30.23 3.60 39.24
C GLU A 1067 -31.30 2.58 38.80
N ALA A 1068 -32.19 2.97 37.89
CA ALA A 1068 -33.30 2.14 37.42
C ALA A 1068 -32.83 0.90 36.63
N LEU A 1069 -31.73 0.99 35.88
CA LEU A 1069 -31.15 -0.11 35.10
C LEU A 1069 -30.12 -0.94 35.88
N SER A 1070 -29.69 -0.47 37.05
CA SER A 1070 -28.76 -1.18 37.93
C SER A 1070 -29.18 -2.62 38.25
N PRO A 1071 -30.46 -2.98 38.47
CA PRO A 1071 -30.83 -4.39 38.71
C PRO A 1071 -30.57 -5.34 37.53
N ALA A 1072 -30.53 -4.83 36.28
CA ALA A 1072 -30.31 -5.65 35.08
C ALA A 1072 -28.82 -5.90 34.78
N PHE A 1073 -27.92 -5.04 35.27
CA PHE A 1073 -26.48 -5.07 34.96
C PHE A 1073 -25.57 -5.03 36.20
N GLY A 1074 -26.14 -4.74 37.38
CA GLY A 1074 -25.48 -4.57 38.67
C GLY A 1074 -25.40 -5.87 39.46
N ASN A 1075 -24.64 -6.84 38.94
CA ASN A 1075 -23.96 -7.82 39.77
C ASN A 1075 -22.82 -8.50 38.99
N LYS A 1076 -21.75 -7.74 38.75
CA LYS A 1076 -20.43 -8.26 38.38
C LYS A 1076 -19.33 -7.49 39.13
N ASP A 1077 -19.47 -7.43 40.45
CA ASP A 1077 -18.35 -7.20 41.36
C ASP A 1077 -17.80 -8.56 41.82
N ALA A 1078 -16.99 -9.20 40.96
CA ALA A 1078 -15.96 -10.20 41.29
C ALA A 1078 -15.55 -11.01 40.04
N GLY A 1079 -14.73 -10.41 39.18
CA GLY A 1079 -14.14 -11.08 38.02
C GLY A 1079 -13.60 -10.07 37.04
N GLY A 1080 -12.32 -9.72 37.18
CA GLY A 1080 -11.67 -8.58 36.54
C GLY A 1080 -11.89 -8.50 35.03
N LYS A 1081 -12.36 -7.33 34.59
CA LYS A 1081 -12.02 -6.78 33.27
C LYS A 1081 -10.50 -6.63 33.24
N GLU A 1082 -9.83 -7.27 32.30
CA GLU A 1082 -8.55 -6.74 31.81
C GLU A 1082 -8.87 -5.38 31.17
N LYS A 1083 -8.78 -4.32 31.97
CA LYS A 1083 -8.14 -3.10 31.49
C LYS A 1083 -6.75 -3.56 31.06
N SER A 1084 -6.36 -3.32 29.81
CA SER A 1084 -4.93 -3.17 29.56
C SER A 1084 -4.49 -2.04 30.49
N GLU A 1085 -3.77 -2.38 31.55
CA GLU A 1085 -3.03 -1.37 32.30
C GLU A 1085 -2.15 -0.67 31.26
N LYS A 1086 -2.45 0.61 31.00
CA LYS A 1086 -1.55 1.45 30.22
C LYS A 1086 -0.15 1.27 30.83
N PRO A 1087 0.87 0.93 30.03
CA PRO A 1087 2.21 0.72 30.57
C PRO A 1087 2.61 1.96 31.39
N VAL A 1088 3.17 1.74 32.59
CA VAL A 1088 3.67 2.85 33.41
C VAL A 1088 4.80 3.49 32.64
N ALA A 1089 4.71 4.81 32.40
CA ALA A 1089 5.79 5.54 31.75
C ALA A 1089 7.05 5.40 32.61
N ASP A 1090 8.11 4.82 32.06
CA ASP A 1090 9.35 4.69 32.80
C ASP A 1090 10.02 6.07 32.97
N ALA A 1091 11.01 6.14 33.86
CA ALA A 1091 11.66 7.41 34.18
C ALA A 1091 12.40 8.04 32.99
N ASP A 1092 12.84 7.22 32.02
CA ASP A 1092 13.54 7.69 30.83
C ASP A 1092 12.56 8.32 29.83
N LEU A 1093 11.38 7.71 29.65
CA LEU A 1093 10.28 8.24 28.84
C LEU A 1093 9.68 9.52 29.46
N MET A 1094 9.50 9.58 30.78
CA MET A 1094 9.03 10.79 31.44
C MET A 1094 10.04 11.94 31.30
N ALA A 1095 11.34 11.65 31.35
CA ALA A 1095 12.39 12.65 31.15
C ALA A 1095 12.40 13.17 29.71
N SER A 1096 12.25 12.31 28.70
CA SER A 1096 12.18 12.74 27.30
C SER A 1096 10.94 13.57 27.02
N ILE A 1097 9.78 13.19 27.58
CA ILE A 1097 8.52 13.92 27.40
C ILE A 1097 8.58 15.30 28.06
N TYR A 1098 9.23 15.44 29.22
CA TYR A 1098 9.43 16.74 29.85
C TYR A 1098 10.43 17.62 29.08
N GLU A 1099 11.47 17.05 28.49
CA GLU A 1099 12.40 17.79 27.62
C GLU A 1099 11.69 18.26 26.34
N GLU A 1100 10.89 17.40 25.72
CA GLU A 1100 10.11 17.74 24.53
C GLU A 1100 8.98 18.75 24.80
N LEU A 1101 8.29 18.64 25.93
CA LEU A 1101 7.29 19.63 26.37
C LEU A 1101 7.94 20.98 26.70
N HIS A 1102 9.14 20.97 27.29
CA HIS A 1102 9.88 22.20 27.56
C HIS A 1102 10.27 22.89 26.25
N ASP A 1103 10.86 22.16 25.30
CA ASP A 1103 11.24 22.70 23.99
C ASP A 1103 10.02 23.20 23.21
N ALA A 1104 8.91 22.45 23.23
CA ALA A 1104 7.67 22.85 22.55
C ALA A 1104 7.01 24.08 23.20
N ALA A 1105 7.08 24.21 24.53
CA ALA A 1105 6.57 25.38 25.24
C ALA A 1105 7.45 26.62 25.06
N ASP A 1106 8.79 26.47 25.03
CA ASP A 1106 9.74 27.57 24.77
C ASP A 1106 9.60 28.11 23.34
N ASP A 1107 9.35 27.22 22.37
CA ASP A 1107 9.05 27.57 20.97
C ASP A 1107 7.60 28.05 20.75
N MET A 1108 6.75 28.02 21.78
CA MET A 1108 5.30 28.34 21.73
C MET A 1108 4.53 27.55 20.66
N ASP A 1109 4.90 26.28 20.44
CA ASP A 1109 4.35 25.39 19.41
C ASP A 1109 3.14 24.60 19.92
N CYS A 1110 1.93 25.10 19.62
CA CYS A 1110 0.68 24.51 20.13
C CYS A 1110 0.39 23.10 19.60
N GLU A 1111 0.68 22.83 18.33
CA GLU A 1111 0.44 21.53 17.70
C GLU A 1111 1.34 20.46 18.32
N LYS A 1112 2.60 20.83 18.59
CA LYS A 1112 3.57 19.92 19.20
C LYS A 1112 3.27 19.63 20.67
N VAL A 1113 2.83 20.63 21.45
CA VAL A 1113 2.36 20.42 22.83
C VAL A 1113 1.13 19.49 22.85
N GLU A 1114 0.16 19.66 21.95
CA GLU A 1114 -1.03 18.80 21.88
C GLU A 1114 -0.68 17.36 21.47
N MET A 1115 0.25 17.21 20.52
CA MET A 1115 0.76 15.90 20.09
C MET A 1115 1.44 15.16 21.24
N ILE A 1116 2.33 15.81 22.00
CA ILE A 1116 3.03 15.18 23.13
C ILE A 1116 2.03 14.81 24.24
N MET A 1117 1.05 15.67 24.52
CA MET A 1117 -0.02 15.40 25.50
C MET A 1117 -0.93 14.23 25.10
N LYS A 1118 -1.09 13.97 23.80
CA LYS A 1118 -1.83 12.82 23.28
C LYS A 1118 -1.01 11.53 23.37
N GLU A 1119 0.29 11.60 23.08
CA GLU A 1119 1.22 10.47 23.12
C GLU A 1119 1.42 9.93 24.54
N ILE A 1120 1.67 10.81 25.52
CA ILE A 1120 1.73 10.41 26.94
C ILE A 1120 0.38 9.90 27.46
N GLY A 1121 -0.73 10.28 26.81
CA GLY A 1121 -2.06 9.78 27.09
C GLY A 1121 -2.21 8.26 26.92
N GLU A 1122 -1.28 7.59 26.24
CA GLU A 1122 -1.24 6.13 26.09
C GLU A 1122 -0.57 5.41 27.28
N TYR A 1123 0.08 6.15 28.18
CA TYR A 1123 0.81 5.62 29.35
C TYR A 1123 0.12 5.95 30.68
N SER A 1124 0.49 5.22 31.74
CA SER A 1124 0.14 5.59 33.12
C SER A 1124 1.25 6.42 33.75
N ILE A 1125 0.93 7.64 34.19
CA ILE A 1125 1.92 8.53 34.84
C ILE A 1125 2.35 7.92 36.19
N PRO A 1126 3.66 7.80 36.47
CA PRO A 1126 4.17 7.38 37.77
C PRO A 1126 3.63 8.24 38.91
N ASP A 1127 3.34 7.62 40.07
CA ASP A 1127 2.89 8.33 41.27
C ASP A 1127 3.70 9.60 41.67
N PRO A 1128 5.05 9.65 41.57
CA PRO A 1128 5.80 10.87 41.90
C PRO A 1128 5.56 12.04 40.93
N ASP A 1129 5.14 11.78 39.69
CA ASP A 1129 5.01 12.77 38.62
C ASP A 1129 3.56 13.16 38.32
N LYS A 1130 2.57 12.47 38.91
CA LYS A 1130 1.13 12.73 38.70
C LYS A 1130 0.73 14.18 39.00
N GLU A 1131 1.21 14.75 40.09
CA GLU A 1131 0.86 16.10 40.51
C GLU A 1131 1.48 17.16 39.58
N LYS A 1132 2.75 16.96 39.19
CA LYS A 1132 3.47 17.81 38.23
C LYS A 1132 2.82 17.75 36.84
N PHE A 1133 2.45 16.54 36.40
CA PHE A 1133 1.85 16.32 35.09
C PHE A 1133 0.43 16.88 34.98
N GLU A 1134 -0.40 16.80 36.02
CA GLU A 1134 -1.73 17.43 36.01
C GLU A 1134 -1.65 18.98 35.94
N LEU A 1135 -0.66 19.59 36.60
CA LEU A 1135 -0.39 21.03 36.47
C LEU A 1135 -0.02 21.41 35.02
N ILE A 1136 0.87 20.64 34.39
CA ILE A 1136 1.25 20.84 32.98
C ILE A 1136 0.04 20.64 32.06
N ARG A 1137 -0.81 19.65 32.34
CA ARG A 1137 -2.02 19.35 31.57
C ARG A 1137 -3.05 20.48 31.64
N GLU A 1138 -3.27 21.06 32.82
CA GLU A 1138 -4.15 22.21 32.98
C GLU A 1138 -3.59 23.45 32.28
N ALA A 1139 -2.29 23.69 32.38
CA ALA A 1139 -1.61 24.80 31.70
C ALA A 1139 -1.65 24.66 30.17
N ALA A 1140 -1.45 23.44 29.64
CA ALA A 1140 -1.57 23.12 28.21
C ALA A 1140 -2.98 23.35 27.68
N LYS A 1141 -4.03 22.97 28.43
CA LYS A 1141 -5.43 23.26 28.06
C LYS A 1141 -5.74 24.76 27.97
N MET A 1142 -5.06 25.57 28.78
CA MET A 1142 -5.22 27.03 28.77
C MET A 1142 -4.24 27.75 27.81
N LEU A 1143 -3.39 27.00 27.08
CA LEU A 1143 -2.31 27.54 26.24
C LEU A 1143 -1.38 28.50 27.01
N ASP A 1144 -1.17 28.22 28.30
CA ASP A 1144 -0.38 29.04 29.22
C ASP A 1144 1.06 28.51 29.28
N TYR A 1145 1.85 28.82 28.23
CA TYR A 1145 3.21 28.28 28.04
C TYR A 1145 4.17 28.65 29.18
N ASP A 1146 4.02 29.84 29.78
CA ASP A 1146 4.82 30.27 30.91
C ASP A 1146 4.60 29.35 32.13
N LYS A 1147 3.36 28.92 32.38
CA LYS A 1147 3.05 27.95 33.45
C LYS A 1147 3.52 26.53 33.13
N ILE A 1148 3.55 26.14 31.85
CA ILE A 1148 4.12 24.85 31.45
C ILE A 1148 5.62 24.83 31.77
N LEU A 1149 6.34 25.91 31.43
CA LEU A 1149 7.76 26.06 31.75
C LEU A 1149 8.01 26.12 33.27
N GLU A 1150 7.23 26.90 34.03
CA GLU A 1150 7.32 26.95 35.50
C GLU A 1150 7.02 25.59 36.16
N ALA A 1151 6.10 24.81 35.59
CA ALA A 1151 5.78 23.48 36.09
C ALA A 1151 6.81 22.43 35.67
N LEU A 1152 7.70 22.70 34.71
CA LEU A 1152 8.75 21.79 34.24
C LEU A 1152 10.10 22.01 34.94
N GLU A 1153 10.39 23.23 35.39
CA GLU A 1153 11.51 23.57 36.30
C GLU A 1153 11.39 22.90 37.69
#